data_AF-Q2W3V6-F1
#
_entry.id   AF-Q2W3V6-F1
#
_cell.length_a   1.000
_cell.length_b   1.000
_cell.length_c   1.000
_cell.angle_alpha   90.00
_cell.angle_beta   90.00
_cell.angle_gamma   90.00
#
_symmetry.space_group_name_H-M   'P 1'
#
loop_
_entity.id
_entity.type
_entity.pdbx_description
1 polymer ?
#
loop_
_entity_poly.entity_id
_entity_poly.type
_entity_poly.pdbx_seq_one_letter_code
_entity_poly.pdbx_strand_id
1 'polypeptide(L)'
;MKVGGKRVMLCSCEGTMPLDVKALARALGTEPPDQVYFQLCRSQVDAFRQAAASGEELLVACGQEAPLFAELARLAEAPEPVCVDIRDRAGWSGEAARATPKIAALISEAVQEPEPTPSVTLTSAGSVLILGRGPEVLEAARRLGAERAVTCLLLPGHDGHLVPPPVRALGLFRGKPLRASGHLGAFKVSVGELAGASPSARGALSFDGAVGGRDLAADLVLDLSGEPALLAPRDGWFKMEPNDVVALERALAEIGGLVGEFEKPRWIKVEAALCAHSRNGQVACTRCLDACPSGALSPQGDAAAVDAHVCGGHGPCASVCPTGAIRFDVPAGNGVYTRLSVLLETHRGAGGGSPVLLIHDGQGAEALAALARFGDGLPADVIPMQVAALAALGPELLLTALAKGAGEVLLLADPAKRHDLDGVRAAVALANRVAEGLGWACRVRLEAEADPTAIAAFLAAKAPRPVEPAAEFLVLGGKRQTLGLALTHLHRHAPAPVAVLPLEAGDPFGTIAVDQAKCTLCMACVSACPAKALSGHPDKPSLGILEVNCVQCGLCRVTCPEKAVSLLPRLAFGSEARLRQVLKEEEPYECIRCGKPFASKSVIERMTERMSNHAMFKGTGKLDLIKMCEDCRVVAQYQLEEGARPLAGAEPPVTRTTEDYLRERDEKG
;
A
#
# COMPACT_ATOMS: atom_id res chain seq x y z
N MET A 1 -7.72 -8.37 -38.61
CA MET A 1 -7.28 -7.64 -37.39
C MET A 1 -6.87 -8.60 -36.27
N LYS A 2 -5.61 -8.54 -35.82
CA LYS A 2 -5.10 -9.27 -34.64
C LYS A 2 -4.29 -8.32 -33.75
N VAL A 3 -4.57 -8.26 -32.46
CA VAL A 3 -3.89 -7.39 -31.49
C VAL A 3 -3.40 -8.26 -30.33
N GLY A 4 -2.13 -8.15 -29.95
CA GLY A 4 -1.57 -8.97 -28.86
C GLY A 4 -1.76 -10.48 -29.06
N GLY A 5 -1.65 -10.97 -30.31
CA GLY A 5 -1.88 -12.37 -30.67
C GLY A 5 -3.36 -12.79 -30.80
N LYS A 6 -4.30 -11.95 -30.35
CA LYS A 6 -5.73 -12.27 -30.27
C LYS A 6 -6.49 -11.73 -31.49
N ARG A 7 -7.40 -12.52 -32.06
CA ARG A 7 -8.29 -12.07 -33.16
C ARG A 7 -9.37 -11.16 -32.61
N VAL A 8 -9.43 -9.94 -33.11
CA VAL A 8 -10.41 -8.94 -32.65
C VAL A 8 -11.73 -9.09 -33.40
N MET A 9 -12.82 -9.31 -32.67
CA MET A 9 -14.19 -9.32 -33.19
C MET A 9 -14.88 -8.01 -32.82
N LEU A 10 -14.94 -7.08 -33.77
CA LEU A 10 -15.58 -5.77 -33.59
C LEU A 10 -17.09 -5.85 -33.84
N CYS A 11 -17.89 -5.39 -32.89
CA CYS A 11 -19.34 -5.27 -33.03
C CYS A 11 -19.73 -3.79 -32.97
N SER A 12 -20.70 -3.35 -33.78
CA SER A 12 -21.25 -1.99 -33.79
C SER A 12 -22.51 -1.84 -32.92
N CYS A 13 -22.95 -2.92 -32.27
CA CYS A 13 -24.13 -2.96 -31.41
C CYS A 13 -25.36 -2.34 -32.12
N GLU A 14 -25.79 -2.95 -33.22
CA GLU A 14 -26.90 -2.48 -34.06
C GLU A 14 -26.67 -1.12 -34.71
N GLY A 15 -25.39 -0.76 -34.94
CA GLY A 15 -25.03 0.54 -35.51
C GLY A 15 -25.25 1.70 -34.54
N THR A 16 -25.47 1.44 -33.25
CA THR A 16 -25.68 2.47 -32.22
C THR A 16 -24.40 3.21 -31.85
N MET A 17 -23.23 2.75 -32.28
CA MET A 17 -21.96 3.45 -32.13
C MET A 17 -21.18 3.53 -33.45
N PRO A 18 -20.66 4.72 -33.82
CA PRO A 18 -19.84 4.87 -35.01
C PRO A 18 -18.45 4.24 -34.78
N LEU A 19 -17.95 3.50 -35.77
CA LEU A 19 -16.62 2.90 -35.74
C LEU A 19 -15.86 3.25 -37.03
N ASP A 20 -14.79 4.03 -36.93
CA ASP A 20 -13.84 4.21 -38.03
C ASP A 20 -12.82 3.06 -38.01
N VAL A 21 -13.17 2.00 -38.73
CA VAL A 21 -12.41 0.75 -38.79
C VAL A 21 -11.01 0.96 -39.37
N LYS A 22 -10.86 1.86 -40.34
CA LYS A 22 -9.56 2.11 -40.99
C LYS A 22 -8.64 2.87 -40.04
N ALA A 23 -9.16 3.91 -39.40
CA ALA A 23 -8.40 4.65 -38.39
C ALA A 23 -8.07 3.77 -37.18
N LEU A 24 -9.00 2.93 -36.73
CA LEU A 24 -8.78 1.99 -35.62
C LEU A 24 -7.68 0.96 -35.97
N ALA A 25 -7.73 0.36 -37.16
CA ALA A 25 -6.71 -0.58 -37.60
C ALA A 25 -5.32 0.08 -37.67
N ARG A 26 -5.24 1.30 -38.21
CA ARG A 26 -4.01 2.11 -38.23
C ARG A 26 -3.49 2.39 -36.82
N ALA A 27 -4.37 2.80 -35.90
CA ALA A 27 -4.02 3.09 -34.52
C ALA A 27 -3.47 1.86 -33.78
N LEU A 28 -4.01 0.68 -34.08
CA LEU A 28 -3.58 -0.60 -33.51
C LEU A 28 -2.37 -1.21 -34.23
N GLY A 29 -1.90 -0.62 -35.33
CA GLY A 29 -0.81 -1.17 -36.15
C GLY A 29 -1.19 -2.48 -36.86
N THR A 30 -2.44 -2.63 -37.26
CA THR A 30 -3.00 -3.86 -37.86
C THR A 30 -3.69 -3.59 -39.19
N GLU A 31 -3.99 -4.65 -39.93
CA GLU A 31 -4.94 -4.58 -41.03
C GLU A 31 -6.39 -4.49 -40.51
N PRO A 32 -7.28 -3.78 -41.22
CA PRO A 32 -8.71 -3.76 -40.92
C PRO A 32 -9.27 -5.19 -40.72
N PRO A 33 -10.28 -5.37 -39.84
CA PRO A 33 -10.99 -6.63 -39.78
C PRO A 33 -11.77 -6.85 -41.07
N ASP A 34 -11.90 -8.11 -41.47
CA ASP A 34 -12.67 -8.50 -42.66
C ASP A 34 -14.14 -8.13 -42.54
N GLN A 35 -14.65 -8.06 -41.30
CA GLN A 35 -16.03 -7.73 -41.00
C GLN A 35 -16.14 -6.97 -39.67
N VAL A 36 -17.03 -5.99 -39.64
CA VAL A 36 -17.62 -5.45 -38.41
C VAL A 36 -19.01 -6.07 -38.26
N TYR A 37 -19.27 -6.64 -37.10
CA TYR A 37 -20.53 -7.28 -36.80
C TYR A 37 -21.57 -6.23 -36.36
N PHE A 38 -22.83 -6.49 -36.68
CA PHE A 38 -23.97 -5.67 -36.27
C PHE A 38 -24.57 -6.19 -34.96
N GLN A 39 -24.73 -7.51 -34.85
CA GLN A 39 -25.31 -8.23 -33.71
C GLN A 39 -24.51 -9.51 -33.42
N LEU A 40 -23.22 -9.37 -33.09
CA LEU A 40 -22.34 -10.51 -32.81
C LEU A 40 -22.90 -11.44 -31.71
N CYS A 41 -23.58 -10.87 -30.70
CA CYS A 41 -24.18 -11.61 -29.58
C CYS A 41 -25.57 -12.19 -29.86
N ARG A 42 -26.15 -11.95 -31.05
CA ARG A 42 -27.51 -12.37 -31.40
C ARG A 42 -27.52 -13.02 -32.78
N SER A 43 -28.08 -12.35 -33.80
CA SER A 43 -28.27 -12.93 -35.14
C SER A 43 -26.97 -13.36 -35.83
N GLN A 44 -25.81 -12.88 -35.37
CA GLN A 44 -24.49 -13.21 -35.92
C GLN A 44 -23.62 -14.03 -34.95
N VAL A 45 -24.21 -14.68 -33.93
CA VAL A 45 -23.48 -15.49 -32.93
C VAL A 45 -22.73 -16.67 -33.53
N ASP A 46 -23.19 -17.19 -34.67
CA ASP A 46 -22.51 -18.28 -35.36
C ASP A 46 -21.11 -17.86 -35.87
N ALA A 47 -20.89 -16.58 -36.16
CA ALA A 47 -19.56 -16.07 -36.51
C ALA A 47 -18.58 -16.20 -35.32
N PHE A 48 -19.05 -15.95 -34.09
CA PHE A 48 -18.26 -16.18 -32.88
C PHE A 48 -17.99 -17.67 -32.68
N ARG A 49 -19.02 -18.53 -32.81
CA ARG A 49 -18.85 -19.99 -32.66
C ARG A 49 -17.82 -20.55 -33.63
N GLN A 50 -17.85 -20.11 -34.89
CA GLN A 50 -16.87 -20.51 -35.90
C GLN A 50 -15.46 -20.01 -35.57
N ALA A 51 -15.33 -18.78 -35.06
CA ALA A 51 -14.05 -18.25 -34.62
C ALA A 51 -13.51 -19.03 -33.41
N ALA A 52 -14.34 -19.34 -32.41
CA ALA A 52 -13.95 -20.10 -31.23
C ALA A 52 -13.52 -21.53 -31.60
N ALA A 53 -14.25 -22.19 -32.52
CA ALA A 53 -13.92 -23.52 -33.01
C ALA A 53 -12.59 -23.60 -33.77
N SER A 54 -12.06 -22.48 -34.25
CA SER A 54 -10.73 -22.44 -34.90
C SER A 54 -9.57 -22.60 -33.91
N GLY A 55 -9.84 -22.48 -32.60
CA GLY A 55 -8.83 -22.53 -31.54
C GLY A 55 -7.99 -21.25 -31.39
N GLU A 56 -8.28 -20.21 -32.17
CA GLU A 56 -7.64 -18.90 -32.02
C GLU A 56 -8.06 -18.23 -30.71
N GLU A 57 -7.14 -17.53 -30.04
CA GLU A 57 -7.51 -16.66 -28.93
C GLU A 57 -8.30 -15.46 -29.46
N LEU A 58 -9.45 -15.18 -28.84
CA LEU A 58 -10.38 -14.15 -29.29
C LEU A 58 -10.38 -12.96 -28.34
N LEU A 59 -10.48 -11.77 -28.92
CA LEU A 59 -10.86 -10.55 -28.21
C LEU A 59 -12.19 -10.06 -28.77
N VAL A 60 -13.21 -9.97 -27.93
CA VAL A 60 -14.54 -9.49 -28.31
C VAL A 60 -14.74 -8.07 -27.81
N ALA A 61 -15.03 -7.15 -28.72
CA ALA A 61 -15.27 -5.74 -28.39
C ALA A 61 -16.72 -5.52 -27.93
N CYS A 62 -17.12 -6.21 -26.87
CA CYS A 62 -18.40 -6.08 -26.19
C CYS A 62 -18.27 -6.49 -24.72
N GLY A 63 -18.48 -5.56 -23.79
CA GLY A 63 -18.48 -5.88 -22.35
C GLY A 63 -19.79 -6.47 -21.85
N GLN A 64 -20.94 -6.00 -22.36
CA GLN A 64 -22.27 -6.39 -21.86
C GLN A 64 -22.54 -7.90 -22.00
N GLU A 65 -22.12 -8.50 -23.10
CA GLU A 65 -22.44 -9.89 -23.44
C GLU A 65 -21.24 -10.82 -23.18
N ALA A 66 -20.28 -10.39 -22.37
CA ALA A 66 -19.12 -11.21 -21.99
C ALA A 66 -19.53 -12.59 -21.40
N PRO A 67 -20.54 -12.71 -20.51
CA PRO A 67 -20.98 -14.01 -19.99
C PRO A 67 -21.46 -14.97 -21.09
N LEU A 68 -22.14 -14.44 -22.11
CA LEU A 68 -22.60 -15.25 -23.25
C LEU A 68 -21.40 -15.79 -24.04
N PHE A 69 -20.41 -14.95 -24.34
CA PHE A 69 -19.24 -15.39 -25.11
C PHE A 69 -18.37 -16.38 -24.33
N ALA A 70 -18.25 -16.21 -23.01
CA ALA A 70 -17.59 -17.17 -22.13
C ALA A 70 -18.33 -18.53 -22.12
N GLU A 71 -19.66 -18.52 -22.01
CA GLU A 71 -20.47 -19.74 -22.07
C GLU A 71 -20.30 -20.45 -23.42
N LEU A 72 -20.37 -19.72 -24.53
CA LEU A 72 -20.21 -20.26 -25.87
C LEU A 72 -18.80 -20.84 -26.09
N ALA A 73 -17.75 -20.19 -25.59
CA ALA A 73 -16.39 -20.71 -25.65
C ALA A 73 -16.25 -22.01 -24.86
N ARG A 74 -16.82 -22.08 -23.64
CA ARG A 74 -16.84 -23.29 -22.81
C ARG A 74 -17.58 -24.45 -23.50
N LEU A 75 -18.73 -24.17 -24.13
CA LEU A 75 -19.48 -25.18 -24.90
C LEU A 75 -18.71 -25.68 -26.14
N ALA A 76 -17.82 -24.85 -26.69
CA ALA A 76 -16.96 -25.19 -27.81
C ALA A 76 -15.59 -25.76 -27.39
N GLU A 77 -15.35 -25.95 -26.09
CA GLU A 77 -14.05 -26.34 -25.53
C GLU A 77 -12.88 -25.43 -26.00
N ALA A 78 -13.18 -24.15 -26.23
CA ALA A 78 -12.24 -23.13 -26.69
C ALA A 78 -11.74 -22.25 -25.52
N PRO A 79 -10.58 -21.57 -25.67
CA PRO A 79 -10.13 -20.58 -24.71
C PRO A 79 -11.18 -19.49 -24.46
N GLU A 80 -11.33 -19.07 -23.21
CA GLU A 80 -12.26 -17.99 -22.87
C GLU A 80 -11.83 -16.67 -23.54
N PRO A 81 -12.74 -15.95 -24.22
CA PRO A 81 -12.39 -14.74 -24.94
C PRO A 81 -12.15 -13.57 -23.98
N VAL A 82 -11.18 -12.72 -24.32
CA VAL A 82 -11.02 -11.42 -23.65
C VAL A 82 -12.12 -10.49 -24.13
N CYS A 83 -12.95 -9.99 -23.22
CA CYS A 83 -14.01 -9.04 -23.57
C CYS A 83 -13.62 -7.62 -23.15
N VAL A 84 -13.75 -6.65 -24.05
CA VAL A 84 -13.52 -5.24 -23.78
C VAL A 84 -14.76 -4.43 -24.10
N ASP A 85 -15.19 -3.60 -23.14
CA ASP A 85 -16.25 -2.66 -23.38
C ASP A 85 -15.73 -1.44 -24.14
N ILE A 86 -16.07 -1.36 -25.43
CA ILE A 86 -15.84 -0.17 -26.27
C ILE A 86 -17.14 0.61 -26.49
N ARG A 87 -18.26 0.17 -25.91
CA ARG A 87 -19.56 0.80 -26.09
C ARG A 87 -19.80 1.79 -24.96
N ASP A 88 -19.97 1.34 -23.73
CA ASP A 88 -20.33 2.24 -22.63
C ASP A 88 -19.10 3.10 -22.22
N ARG A 89 -17.89 2.54 -22.30
CA ARG A 89 -16.62 3.28 -22.08
C ARG A 89 -16.22 4.21 -23.25
N ALA A 90 -16.85 4.11 -24.42
CA ALA A 90 -16.44 4.92 -25.58
C ALA A 90 -17.54 5.24 -26.61
N GLY A 91 -18.08 4.24 -27.30
CA GLY A 91 -18.94 4.39 -28.48
C GLY A 91 -20.33 4.98 -28.21
N TRP A 92 -20.86 4.84 -27.00
CA TRP A 92 -22.05 5.55 -26.53
C TRP A 92 -21.62 6.85 -25.85
N SER A 93 -21.33 7.84 -26.68
CA SER A 93 -21.00 9.19 -26.25
C SER A 93 -21.44 10.22 -27.29
N GLY A 94 -21.77 11.44 -26.83
CA GLY A 94 -21.92 12.60 -27.70
C GLY A 94 -20.68 12.91 -28.55
N GLU A 95 -19.49 12.42 -28.16
CA GLU A 95 -18.24 12.59 -28.90
C GLU A 95 -17.75 11.31 -29.60
N ALA A 96 -18.62 10.32 -29.80
CA ALA A 96 -18.23 8.99 -30.31
C ALA A 96 -17.47 9.02 -31.65
N ALA A 97 -17.78 9.97 -32.55
CA ALA A 97 -17.07 10.13 -33.82
C ALA A 97 -15.57 10.44 -33.66
N ARG A 98 -15.15 10.98 -32.52
CA ARG A 98 -13.74 11.25 -32.16
C ARG A 98 -13.14 10.19 -31.25
N ALA A 99 -13.89 9.16 -30.87
CA ALA A 99 -13.46 8.19 -29.84
C ALA A 99 -12.51 7.10 -30.35
N THR A 100 -12.14 7.07 -31.63
CA THR A 100 -11.23 6.04 -32.19
C THR A 100 -9.91 5.90 -31.40
N PRO A 101 -9.21 6.98 -30.98
CA PRO A 101 -8.02 6.86 -30.14
C PRO A 101 -8.28 6.19 -28.80
N LYS A 102 -9.41 6.50 -28.15
CA LYS A 102 -9.85 5.89 -26.90
C LYS A 102 -10.19 4.41 -27.09
N ILE A 103 -10.93 4.06 -28.14
CA ILE A 103 -11.26 2.66 -28.47
C ILE A 103 -9.97 1.85 -28.71
N ALA A 104 -9.01 2.39 -29.47
CA ALA A 104 -7.72 1.75 -29.69
C ALA A 104 -6.98 1.51 -28.38
N ALA A 105 -6.93 2.51 -27.49
CA ALA A 105 -6.32 2.41 -26.18
C ALA A 105 -6.96 1.31 -25.31
N LEU A 106 -8.30 1.24 -25.27
CA LEU A 106 -9.03 0.21 -24.52
C LEU A 106 -8.75 -1.21 -25.05
N ILE A 107 -8.69 -1.39 -26.38
CA ILE A 107 -8.34 -2.68 -26.99
C ILE A 107 -6.89 -3.06 -26.67
N SER A 108 -5.95 -2.11 -26.77
CA SER A 108 -4.54 -2.35 -26.43
C SER A 108 -4.33 -2.66 -24.95
N GLU A 109 -5.11 -2.05 -24.05
CA GLU A 109 -5.11 -2.37 -22.61
C GLU A 109 -5.63 -3.81 -22.37
N ALA A 110 -6.71 -4.19 -23.05
CA ALA A 110 -7.36 -5.49 -22.82
C ALA A 110 -6.49 -6.69 -23.19
N VAL A 111 -5.56 -6.53 -24.14
CA VAL A 111 -4.61 -7.60 -24.52
C VAL A 111 -3.40 -7.71 -23.59
N GLN A 112 -3.25 -6.81 -22.61
CA GLN A 112 -2.14 -6.89 -21.66
C GLN A 112 -2.34 -8.08 -20.72
N GLU A 113 -1.28 -8.88 -20.56
CA GLU A 113 -1.26 -10.00 -19.62
C GLU A 113 -0.63 -9.53 -18.32
N PRO A 114 -1.42 -9.30 -17.25
CA PRO A 114 -0.87 -8.89 -15.97
C PRO A 114 -0.09 -10.04 -15.33
N GLU A 115 0.93 -9.68 -14.54
CA GLU A 115 1.61 -10.66 -13.69
C GLU A 115 0.58 -11.30 -12.71
N PRO A 116 0.59 -12.63 -12.54
CA PRO A 116 -0.35 -13.30 -11.65
C PRO A 116 -0.24 -12.79 -10.21
N THR A 117 -1.38 -12.39 -9.64
CA THR A 117 -1.46 -11.98 -8.25
C THR A 117 -1.57 -13.22 -7.34
N PRO A 118 -0.69 -13.37 -6.32
CA PRO A 118 -0.81 -14.46 -5.35
C PRO A 118 -2.15 -14.39 -4.61
N SER A 119 -2.75 -15.54 -4.27
CA SER A 119 -3.98 -15.62 -3.49
C SER A 119 -3.76 -16.09 -2.05
N VAL A 120 -4.80 -15.97 -1.24
CA VAL A 120 -4.93 -16.47 0.13
C VAL A 120 -6.24 -17.23 0.21
N THR A 121 -6.16 -18.47 0.70
CA THR A 121 -7.33 -19.33 0.90
C THR A 121 -7.99 -19.05 2.24
N LEU A 122 -9.32 -18.97 2.25
CA LEU A 122 -10.17 -18.87 3.43
C LEU A 122 -11.10 -20.09 3.43
N THR A 123 -11.33 -20.70 4.59
CA THR A 123 -12.17 -21.90 4.71
C THR A 123 -13.26 -21.63 5.73
N SER A 124 -14.52 -21.88 5.35
CA SER A 124 -15.69 -21.71 6.23
C SER A 124 -16.51 -22.99 6.24
N ALA A 125 -16.79 -23.53 7.43
CA ALA A 125 -17.75 -24.61 7.63
C ALA A 125 -19.21 -24.10 7.73
N GLY A 126 -19.44 -22.79 7.63
CA GLY A 126 -20.76 -22.18 7.68
C GLY A 126 -21.34 -22.00 9.09
N SER A 127 -20.52 -22.09 10.14
CA SER A 127 -20.97 -21.78 11.50
C SER A 127 -21.18 -20.27 11.69
N VAL A 128 -22.32 -19.89 12.29
CA VAL A 128 -22.73 -18.48 12.38
C VAL A 128 -22.96 -18.08 13.84
N LEU A 129 -22.35 -16.97 14.26
CA LEU A 129 -22.65 -16.30 15.51
C LEU A 129 -23.53 -15.06 15.26
N ILE A 130 -24.73 -15.04 15.83
CA ILE A 130 -25.66 -13.91 15.76
C ILE A 130 -25.63 -13.13 17.07
N LEU A 131 -25.38 -11.82 17.01
CA LEU A 131 -25.38 -10.90 18.14
C LEU A 131 -26.60 -9.98 18.02
N GLY A 132 -27.39 -9.75 19.07
CA GLY A 132 -28.51 -8.80 18.95
C GLY A 132 -29.36 -8.57 20.20
N ARG A 133 -30.43 -7.75 20.04
CA ARG A 133 -31.22 -7.16 21.14
C ARG A 133 -32.72 -7.51 21.11
N GLY A 134 -33.11 -8.61 20.48
CA GLY A 134 -34.54 -8.86 20.34
C GLY A 134 -34.93 -10.08 19.50
N PRO A 135 -36.20 -10.14 19.05
CA PRO A 135 -36.74 -11.27 18.30
C PRO A 135 -36.08 -11.46 16.93
N GLU A 136 -35.47 -10.41 16.36
CA GLU A 136 -34.74 -10.45 15.10
C GLU A 136 -33.60 -11.47 15.10
N VAL A 137 -32.96 -11.71 16.25
CA VAL A 137 -31.91 -12.73 16.42
C VAL A 137 -32.48 -14.13 16.20
N LEU A 138 -33.63 -14.41 16.82
CA LEU A 138 -34.29 -15.70 16.71
C LEU A 138 -34.86 -15.93 15.30
N GLU A 139 -35.38 -14.86 14.69
CA GLU A 139 -35.88 -14.92 13.32
C GLU A 139 -34.74 -15.15 12.31
N ALA A 140 -33.63 -14.44 12.42
CA ALA A 140 -32.44 -14.67 11.59
C ALA A 140 -31.91 -16.10 11.78
N ALA A 141 -31.83 -16.59 13.02
CA ALA A 141 -31.41 -17.95 13.31
C ALA A 141 -32.33 -19.01 12.67
N ARG A 142 -33.66 -18.80 12.75
CA ARG A 142 -34.65 -19.68 12.14
C ARG A 142 -34.48 -19.76 10.63
N ARG A 143 -34.15 -18.64 9.99
CA ARG A 143 -34.01 -18.52 8.53
C ARG A 143 -32.70 -19.07 7.98
N LEU A 144 -31.60 -19.00 8.74
CA LEU A 144 -30.34 -19.65 8.39
C LEU A 144 -30.44 -21.19 8.38
N GLY A 145 -31.48 -21.73 9.03
CA GLY A 145 -31.84 -23.14 8.98
C GLY A 145 -31.10 -23.99 10.02
N ALA A 146 -31.70 -25.14 10.36
CA ALA A 146 -31.19 -26.06 11.38
C ALA A 146 -29.97 -26.89 10.93
N GLU A 147 -29.65 -26.89 9.64
CA GLU A 147 -28.50 -27.61 9.08
C GLU A 147 -27.16 -26.91 9.35
N ARG A 148 -27.21 -25.65 9.83
CA ARG A 148 -26.02 -24.86 10.17
C ARG A 148 -25.81 -24.81 11.68
N ALA A 149 -24.55 -24.80 12.09
CA ALA A 149 -24.19 -24.54 13.49
C ALA A 149 -24.42 -23.05 13.80
N VAL A 150 -25.62 -22.71 14.30
CA VAL A 150 -26.00 -21.34 14.66
C VAL A 150 -25.91 -21.14 16.18
N THR A 151 -25.15 -20.13 16.59
CA THR A 151 -25.06 -19.66 17.97
C THR A 151 -25.64 -18.26 18.06
N CYS A 152 -26.56 -18.03 18.98
CA CYS A 152 -27.20 -16.75 19.24
C CYS A 152 -26.73 -16.21 20.59
N LEU A 153 -26.24 -14.97 20.59
CA LEU A 153 -25.91 -14.21 21.78
C LEU A 153 -26.86 -13.02 21.92
N LEU A 154 -27.77 -13.10 22.89
CA LEU A 154 -28.66 -12.03 23.27
C LEU A 154 -27.95 -11.07 24.24
N LEU A 155 -28.03 -9.78 23.96
CA LEU A 155 -27.49 -8.76 24.84
C LEU A 155 -28.31 -8.66 26.14
N PRO A 156 -27.67 -8.39 27.29
CA PRO A 156 -28.37 -8.31 28.58
C PRO A 156 -29.46 -7.23 28.58
N GLY A 157 -30.61 -7.53 29.19
CA GLY A 157 -31.72 -6.58 29.35
C GLY A 157 -32.73 -6.57 28.21
N HIS A 158 -32.51 -7.39 27.18
CA HIS A 158 -33.33 -7.45 25.98
C HIS A 158 -34.05 -8.81 25.80
N ASP A 159 -33.95 -9.69 26.79
CA ASP A 159 -34.38 -11.08 26.71
C ASP A 159 -35.73 -11.39 27.39
N GLY A 160 -36.17 -10.55 28.33
CA GLY A 160 -37.28 -10.86 29.24
C GLY A 160 -38.68 -10.97 28.62
N HIS A 161 -38.83 -10.65 27.33
CA HIS A 161 -40.09 -10.73 26.59
C HIS A 161 -40.03 -11.75 25.43
N LEU A 162 -38.88 -12.38 25.21
CA LEU A 162 -38.68 -13.31 24.11
C LEU A 162 -39.20 -14.69 24.50
N VAL A 163 -40.00 -15.30 23.61
CA VAL A 163 -40.54 -16.64 23.83
C VAL A 163 -39.49 -17.69 23.43
N PRO A 164 -39.21 -18.71 24.26
CA PRO A 164 -38.31 -19.79 23.87
C PRO A 164 -38.83 -20.52 22.61
N PRO A 165 -37.95 -20.89 21.66
CA PRO A 165 -38.36 -21.66 20.49
C PRO A 165 -38.86 -23.05 20.91
N PRO A 166 -39.87 -23.62 20.22
CA PRO A 166 -40.45 -24.91 20.57
C PRO A 166 -39.47 -26.08 20.41
N VAL A 167 -38.51 -25.96 19.49
CA VAL A 167 -37.39 -26.89 19.31
C VAL A 167 -36.09 -26.11 19.45
N ARG A 168 -35.24 -26.49 20.40
CA ARG A 168 -33.94 -25.86 20.59
C ARG A 168 -32.88 -26.55 19.72
N ALA A 169 -32.83 -26.16 18.45
CA ALA A 169 -31.83 -26.61 17.47
C ALA A 169 -30.61 -25.66 17.37
N LEU A 170 -30.50 -24.66 18.25
CA LEU A 170 -29.49 -23.60 18.21
C LEU A 170 -28.89 -23.36 19.59
N GLY A 171 -27.62 -22.93 19.63
CA GLY A 171 -26.97 -22.50 20.87
C GLY A 171 -27.51 -21.12 21.26
N LEU A 172 -28.18 -21.00 22.42
CA LEU A 172 -28.79 -19.74 22.86
C LEU A 172 -28.16 -19.27 24.17
N PHE A 173 -27.52 -18.11 24.13
CA PHE A 173 -26.78 -17.54 25.24
C PHE A 173 -27.17 -16.08 25.48
N ARG A 174 -26.94 -15.62 26.71
CA ARG A 174 -26.96 -14.22 27.10
C ARG A 174 -25.57 -13.81 27.56
N GLY A 175 -25.12 -12.63 27.19
CA GLY A 175 -23.83 -12.10 27.63
C GLY A 175 -23.43 -10.82 26.92
N LYS A 176 -22.45 -10.12 27.48
CA LYS A 176 -21.95 -8.85 26.94
C LYS A 176 -20.71 -9.11 26.08
N PRO A 177 -20.75 -8.87 24.76
CA PRO A 177 -19.55 -8.98 23.94
C PRO A 177 -18.56 -7.88 24.34
N LEU A 178 -17.29 -8.25 24.48
CA LEU A 178 -16.22 -7.38 24.98
C LEU A 178 -15.21 -7.03 23.89
N ARG A 179 -14.76 -8.04 23.13
CA ARG A 179 -13.75 -7.92 22.07
C ARG A 179 -14.02 -8.97 21.00
N ALA A 180 -13.56 -8.71 19.79
CA ALA A 180 -13.57 -9.71 18.74
C ALA A 180 -12.24 -9.68 17.96
N SER A 181 -11.92 -10.79 17.30
CA SER A 181 -10.75 -10.97 16.44
C SER A 181 -11.02 -12.04 15.39
N GLY A 182 -10.15 -12.15 14.39
CA GLY A 182 -10.23 -13.18 13.35
C GLY A 182 -10.69 -12.65 11.98
N HIS A 183 -11.02 -13.58 11.11
CA HIS A 183 -11.44 -13.38 9.73
C HIS A 183 -12.50 -14.42 9.35
N LEU A 184 -13.05 -14.33 8.13
CA LEU A 184 -13.94 -15.35 7.56
C LEU A 184 -13.37 -16.76 7.79
N GLY A 185 -14.14 -17.62 8.47
CA GLY A 185 -13.74 -18.98 8.82
C GLY A 185 -13.08 -19.16 10.20
N ALA A 186 -12.77 -18.07 10.90
CA ALA A 186 -12.01 -18.13 12.15
C ALA A 186 -12.28 -16.92 13.06
N PHE A 187 -13.54 -16.53 13.23
CA PHE A 187 -13.90 -15.48 14.18
C PHE A 187 -13.87 -15.98 15.61
N LYS A 188 -13.48 -15.07 16.50
CA LYS A 188 -13.48 -15.25 17.95
C LYS A 188 -14.04 -14.01 18.62
N VAL A 189 -15.13 -14.18 19.38
CA VAL A 189 -15.78 -13.10 20.15
C VAL A 189 -15.68 -13.42 21.64
N SER A 190 -14.98 -12.58 22.39
CA SER A 190 -14.90 -12.67 23.85
C SER A 190 -16.15 -12.06 24.47
N VAL A 191 -16.84 -12.83 25.30
CA VAL A 191 -18.11 -12.48 25.94
C VAL A 191 -17.97 -12.53 27.46
N GLY A 192 -18.37 -11.46 28.14
CA GLY A 192 -18.49 -11.39 29.59
C GLY A 192 -19.86 -11.85 30.07
N GLU A 193 -19.90 -12.41 31.28
CA GLU A 193 -21.14 -12.85 31.94
C GLU A 193 -21.96 -13.85 31.10
N LEU A 194 -21.29 -14.76 30.40
CA LEU A 194 -21.96 -15.71 29.52
C LEU A 194 -22.85 -16.65 30.33
N ALA A 195 -24.13 -16.72 29.98
CA ALA A 195 -25.14 -17.58 30.57
C ALA A 195 -25.89 -18.35 29.48
N GLY A 196 -26.05 -19.66 29.65
CA GLY A 196 -26.86 -20.49 28.77
C GLY A 196 -28.35 -20.28 29.04
N ALA A 197 -29.18 -20.33 28.00
CA ALA A 197 -30.62 -20.26 28.19
C ALA A 197 -31.14 -21.49 28.94
N SER A 198 -31.98 -21.29 29.94
CA SER A 198 -32.50 -22.37 30.79
C SER A 198 -33.48 -23.26 29.99
N PRO A 199 -33.38 -24.60 30.05
CA PRO A 199 -34.33 -25.48 29.37
C PRO A 199 -35.75 -25.44 29.95
N SER A 200 -35.90 -24.98 31.20
CA SER A 200 -37.19 -24.93 31.92
C SER A 200 -37.94 -23.60 31.75
N ALA A 201 -37.45 -22.70 30.90
CA ALA A 201 -38.06 -21.41 30.62
C ALA A 201 -39.51 -21.56 30.10
N ARG A 202 -40.47 -20.87 30.73
CA ARG A 202 -41.89 -20.91 30.38
C ARG A 202 -42.42 -19.49 30.18
N GLY A 203 -43.00 -19.21 29.01
CA GLY A 203 -43.56 -17.91 28.65
C GLY A 203 -42.51 -16.92 28.16
N ALA A 204 -41.42 -16.73 28.91
CA ALA A 204 -40.28 -15.91 28.51
C ALA A 204 -38.96 -16.67 28.70
N LEU A 205 -37.92 -16.30 27.93
CA LEU A 205 -36.57 -16.83 28.09
C LEU A 205 -36.02 -16.50 29.47
N SER A 206 -35.44 -17.52 30.11
CA SER A 206 -34.61 -17.38 31.31
C SER A 206 -33.24 -17.96 31.04
N PHE A 207 -32.24 -17.55 31.80
CA PHE A 207 -30.84 -17.98 31.64
C PHE A 207 -30.29 -18.45 32.98
N ASP A 208 -29.38 -19.42 32.91
CA ASP A 208 -28.71 -19.96 34.08
C ASP A 208 -27.69 -18.95 34.67
N GLY A 209 -27.01 -19.33 35.75
CA GLY A 209 -25.97 -18.50 36.35
C GLY A 209 -24.81 -18.20 35.38
N ALA A 210 -24.35 -16.95 35.34
CA ALA A 210 -23.25 -16.54 34.48
C ALA A 210 -21.93 -17.25 34.87
N VAL A 211 -21.21 -17.77 33.88
CA VAL A 211 -20.01 -18.60 34.08
C VAL A 211 -18.70 -17.79 33.91
N GLY A 212 -18.80 -16.46 33.93
CA GLY A 212 -17.69 -15.53 33.70
C GLY A 212 -17.40 -15.29 32.21
N GLY A 213 -16.17 -14.85 31.91
CA GLY A 213 -15.72 -14.58 30.54
C GLY A 213 -15.44 -15.85 29.73
N ARG A 214 -15.95 -15.93 28.50
CA ARG A 214 -15.73 -17.04 27.56
C ARG A 214 -15.58 -16.53 26.14
N ASP A 215 -14.89 -17.30 25.30
CA ASP A 215 -14.76 -17.00 23.89
C ASP A 215 -15.72 -17.88 23.08
N LEU A 216 -16.47 -17.26 22.16
CA LEU A 216 -17.31 -17.93 21.18
C LEU A 216 -16.59 -17.89 19.83
N ALA A 217 -16.50 -19.04 19.17
CA ALA A 217 -15.91 -19.16 17.83
C ALA A 217 -17.00 -19.38 16.78
N ALA A 218 -16.82 -18.79 15.59
CA ALA A 218 -17.69 -18.99 14.44
C ALA A 218 -16.94 -18.69 13.14
N ASP A 219 -17.43 -19.20 12.02
CA ASP A 219 -16.90 -18.85 10.69
C ASP A 219 -17.40 -17.49 10.22
N LEU A 220 -18.61 -17.12 10.63
CA LEU A 220 -19.34 -15.93 10.22
C LEU A 220 -19.99 -15.24 11.44
N VAL A 221 -20.10 -13.92 11.40
CA VAL A 221 -20.78 -13.14 12.44
C VAL A 221 -21.86 -12.26 11.83
N LEU A 222 -23.07 -12.35 12.37
CA LEU A 222 -24.19 -11.47 12.07
C LEU A 222 -24.47 -10.57 13.30
N ASP A 223 -24.06 -9.31 13.20
CA ASP A 223 -24.16 -8.30 14.25
C ASP A 223 -25.40 -7.41 14.04
N LEU A 224 -26.47 -7.77 14.76
CA LEU A 224 -27.73 -7.03 14.92
C LEU A 224 -27.80 -6.32 16.27
N SER A 225 -26.66 -5.94 16.86
CA SER A 225 -26.63 -5.34 18.19
C SER A 225 -27.08 -3.87 18.23
N GLY A 226 -26.93 -3.13 17.12
CA GLY A 226 -27.03 -1.66 17.11
C GLY A 226 -25.95 -0.96 17.96
N GLU A 227 -24.96 -1.69 18.48
CA GLU A 227 -23.80 -1.13 19.20
C GLU A 227 -22.71 -0.70 18.22
N PRO A 228 -21.70 0.11 18.63
CA PRO A 228 -20.48 0.27 17.85
C PRO A 228 -19.84 -1.08 17.49
N ALA A 229 -19.31 -1.20 16.27
CA ALA A 229 -18.72 -2.44 15.81
C ALA A 229 -17.52 -2.85 16.69
N LEU A 230 -17.46 -4.13 17.09
CA LEU A 230 -16.35 -4.69 17.87
C LEU A 230 -15.08 -4.87 17.05
N LEU A 231 -15.24 -4.94 15.74
CA LEU A 231 -14.18 -5.08 14.76
C LEU A 231 -14.41 -4.08 13.63
N ALA A 232 -13.31 -3.63 13.06
CA ALA A 232 -13.35 -2.95 11.78
C ALA A 232 -13.89 -3.87 10.66
N PRO A 233 -14.46 -3.29 9.59
CA PRO A 233 -15.02 -4.03 8.46
C PRO A 233 -14.06 -5.10 7.91
N ARG A 234 -14.58 -6.31 7.70
CA ARG A 234 -13.86 -7.48 7.17
C ARG A 234 -14.84 -8.52 6.64
N ASP A 235 -14.37 -9.33 5.69
CA ASP A 235 -15.12 -10.41 5.07
C ASP A 235 -15.74 -11.34 6.13
N GLY A 236 -17.03 -11.67 6.01
CA GLY A 236 -17.74 -12.56 6.93
C GLY A 236 -18.24 -11.93 8.23
N TRP A 237 -17.99 -10.63 8.48
CA TRP A 237 -18.60 -9.87 9.58
C TRP A 237 -19.69 -8.94 9.03
N PHE A 238 -20.94 -9.33 9.22
CA PHE A 238 -22.10 -8.59 8.72
C PHE A 238 -22.68 -7.74 9.84
N LYS A 239 -22.60 -6.42 9.73
CA LYS A 239 -23.22 -5.49 10.68
C LYS A 239 -24.31 -4.67 9.99
N MET A 240 -25.48 -4.62 10.60
CA MET A 240 -26.59 -3.80 10.13
C MET A 240 -27.46 -3.35 11.29
N GLU A 241 -28.32 -2.37 11.02
CA GLU A 241 -29.34 -1.97 11.98
C GLU A 241 -30.40 -3.07 12.10
N PRO A 242 -30.89 -3.39 13.32
CA PRO A 242 -31.84 -4.50 13.54
C PRO A 242 -33.13 -4.39 12.71
N ASN A 243 -33.54 -3.17 12.39
CA ASN A 243 -34.80 -2.89 11.69
C ASN A 243 -34.61 -2.74 10.16
N ASP A 244 -33.39 -2.86 9.65
CA ASP A 244 -33.13 -2.82 8.21
C ASP A 244 -33.37 -4.20 7.59
N VAL A 245 -34.63 -4.45 7.26
CA VAL A 245 -35.07 -5.73 6.67
C VAL A 245 -34.33 -6.02 5.37
N VAL A 246 -34.08 -5.00 4.53
CA VAL A 246 -33.41 -5.20 3.23
C VAL A 246 -31.95 -5.58 3.43
N ALA A 247 -31.24 -4.92 4.35
CA ALA A 247 -29.87 -5.30 4.69
C ALA A 247 -29.79 -6.72 5.28
N LEU A 248 -30.74 -7.09 6.15
CA LEU A 248 -30.82 -8.42 6.72
C LEU A 248 -31.04 -9.50 5.65
N GLU A 249 -31.99 -9.30 4.73
CA GLU A 249 -32.23 -10.21 3.59
C GLU A 249 -30.96 -10.45 2.77
N ARG A 250 -30.25 -9.36 2.43
CA ARG A 250 -28.99 -9.43 1.66
C ARG A 250 -27.91 -10.18 2.44
N ALA A 251 -27.73 -9.87 3.72
CA ALA A 251 -26.76 -10.53 4.57
C ALA A 251 -27.04 -12.02 4.71
N LEU A 252 -28.30 -12.42 4.90
CA LEU A 252 -28.68 -13.84 4.99
C LEU A 252 -28.42 -14.58 3.67
N ALA A 253 -28.72 -13.97 2.52
CA ALA A 253 -28.42 -14.54 1.21
C ALA A 253 -26.90 -14.72 1.02
N GLU A 254 -26.10 -13.73 1.41
CA GLU A 254 -24.64 -13.77 1.29
C GLU A 254 -24.03 -14.82 2.23
N ILE A 255 -24.43 -14.84 3.50
CA ILE A 255 -24.07 -15.89 4.47
C ILE A 255 -24.40 -17.28 3.90
N GLY A 256 -25.51 -17.39 3.16
CA GLY A 256 -25.91 -18.58 2.43
C GLY A 256 -24.79 -19.14 1.54
N GLY A 257 -24.09 -18.28 0.81
CA GLY A 257 -23.02 -18.64 -0.12
C GLY A 257 -21.63 -18.80 0.50
N LEU A 258 -21.42 -18.42 1.76
CA LEU A 258 -20.11 -18.43 2.42
C LEU A 258 -19.80 -19.76 3.15
N VAL A 259 -20.03 -20.89 2.46
CA VAL A 259 -19.66 -22.24 2.92
C VAL A 259 -18.71 -22.89 1.91
N GLY A 260 -17.55 -23.35 2.37
CA GLY A 260 -16.53 -23.98 1.53
C GLY A 260 -15.18 -23.26 1.58
N GLU A 261 -14.41 -23.42 0.51
CA GLU A 261 -13.12 -22.77 0.32
C GLU A 261 -13.25 -21.59 -0.64
N PHE A 262 -12.65 -20.47 -0.25
CA PHE A 262 -12.65 -19.22 -0.98
C PHE A 262 -11.22 -18.77 -1.21
N GLU A 263 -10.96 -18.14 -2.34
CA GLU A 263 -9.69 -17.47 -2.57
C GLU A 263 -9.91 -15.97 -2.68
N LYS A 264 -9.01 -15.22 -2.06
CA LYS A 264 -8.90 -13.78 -2.30
C LYS A 264 -7.47 -13.39 -2.64
N PRO A 265 -7.27 -12.30 -3.39
CA PRO A 265 -5.94 -11.79 -3.66
C PRO A 265 -5.16 -11.48 -2.39
N ARG A 266 -3.86 -11.73 -2.40
CA ARG A 266 -2.92 -11.14 -1.44
C ARG A 266 -2.69 -9.69 -1.85
N TRP A 267 -3.55 -8.82 -1.34
CA TRP A 267 -3.60 -7.41 -1.73
C TRP A 267 -2.29 -6.63 -1.51
N ILE A 268 -1.53 -6.98 -0.47
CA ILE A 268 -0.37 -6.22 -0.02
C ILE A 268 0.89 -7.09 -0.02
N LYS A 269 1.96 -6.55 -0.60
CA LYS A 269 3.33 -7.06 -0.50
C LYS A 269 4.16 -6.17 0.41
N VAL A 270 4.96 -6.80 1.28
CA VAL A 270 5.82 -6.10 2.24
C VAL A 270 7.30 -6.40 1.98
N GLU A 271 8.10 -5.35 1.81
CA GLU A 271 9.56 -5.40 1.72
C GLU A 271 10.18 -4.85 3.02
N ALA A 272 10.39 -5.74 3.99
CA ALA A 272 10.85 -5.38 5.34
C ALA A 272 12.17 -4.58 5.36
N ALA A 273 13.07 -4.84 4.39
CA ALA A 273 14.34 -4.13 4.27
C ALA A 273 14.18 -2.63 4.01
N LEU A 274 13.10 -2.23 3.33
CA LEU A 274 12.80 -0.82 3.04
C LEU A 274 11.96 -0.16 4.14
N CYS A 275 11.51 -0.92 5.15
CA CYS A 275 10.58 -0.41 6.14
C CYS A 275 11.26 0.61 7.08
N ALA A 276 10.56 1.70 7.35
CA ALA A 276 11.00 2.76 8.26
C ALA A 276 10.22 2.75 9.59
N HIS A 277 9.54 1.65 9.91
CA HIS A 277 8.67 1.55 11.08
C HIS A 277 9.45 1.80 12.38
N SER A 278 10.49 0.99 12.60
CA SER A 278 11.33 1.05 13.80
C SER A 278 12.77 0.66 13.49
N ARG A 279 13.72 1.16 14.28
CA ARG A 279 15.10 0.64 14.35
C ARG A 279 15.58 0.65 15.78
N ASN A 280 16.17 -0.46 16.23
CA ASN A 280 16.75 -0.60 17.58
C ASN A 280 15.74 -0.22 18.69
N GLY A 281 14.47 -0.60 18.53
CA GLY A 281 13.39 -0.31 19.47
C GLY A 281 12.84 1.12 19.45
N GLN A 282 13.33 1.98 18.54
CA GLN A 282 12.80 3.34 18.36
C GLN A 282 11.82 3.37 17.20
N VAL A 283 10.53 3.55 17.50
CA VAL A 283 9.47 3.71 16.50
C VAL A 283 9.54 5.11 15.89
N ALA A 284 9.51 5.18 14.57
CA ALA A 284 9.53 6.45 13.82
C ALA A 284 8.36 6.61 12.85
N CYS A 285 7.84 5.52 12.29
CA CYS A 285 6.77 5.58 11.30
C CYS A 285 5.66 4.57 11.61
N THR A 286 4.43 5.06 11.74
CA THR A 286 3.22 4.26 11.94
C THR A 286 2.18 4.48 10.84
N ARG A 287 2.50 5.28 9.81
CA ARG A 287 1.55 5.74 8.78
C ARG A 287 0.65 4.63 8.21
N CYS A 288 1.22 3.46 7.90
CA CYS A 288 0.45 2.34 7.37
C CYS A 288 -0.45 1.67 8.42
N LEU A 289 0.00 1.57 9.66
CA LEU A 289 -0.76 1.03 10.78
C LEU A 289 -1.96 1.93 11.06
N ASP A 290 -1.71 3.25 11.12
CA ASP A 290 -2.71 4.28 11.42
C ASP A 290 -3.75 4.41 10.30
N ALA A 291 -3.35 4.18 9.06
CA ALA A 291 -4.21 4.29 7.89
C ALA A 291 -5.00 3.00 7.57
N CYS A 292 -4.76 1.87 8.26
CA CYS A 292 -5.37 0.59 7.91
C CYS A 292 -6.81 0.49 8.44
N PRO A 293 -7.84 0.48 7.57
CA PRO A 293 -9.22 0.46 8.06
C PRO A 293 -9.54 -0.86 8.76
N SER A 294 -9.08 -2.00 8.23
CA SER A 294 -9.40 -3.33 8.76
C SER A 294 -8.55 -3.76 9.96
N GLY A 295 -7.51 -3.00 10.32
CA GLY A 295 -6.56 -3.39 11.37
C GLY A 295 -5.72 -4.63 11.03
N ALA A 296 -5.51 -4.92 9.75
CA ALA A 296 -4.73 -6.07 9.27
C ALA A 296 -3.20 -5.91 9.45
N LEU A 297 -2.76 -4.72 9.87
CA LEU A 297 -1.35 -4.34 9.94
C LEU A 297 -0.89 -4.29 11.41
N SER A 298 0.27 -4.87 11.69
CA SER A 298 0.87 -4.89 13.04
C SER A 298 2.39 -4.70 13.02
N PRO A 299 3.01 -4.20 14.10
CA PRO A 299 4.46 -4.20 14.26
C PRO A 299 5.05 -5.62 14.33
N GLN A 300 6.13 -5.87 13.60
CA GLN A 300 6.95 -7.09 13.68
C GLN A 300 8.43 -6.72 13.68
N GLY A 301 8.99 -6.54 14.87
CA GLY A 301 10.37 -6.06 15.05
C GLY A 301 10.53 -4.67 14.46
N ASP A 302 11.45 -4.53 13.51
CA ASP A 302 11.74 -3.25 12.84
C ASP A 302 10.83 -2.95 11.63
N ALA A 303 9.95 -3.89 11.25
CA ALA A 303 9.07 -3.76 10.09
C ALA A 303 7.58 -3.85 10.48
N ALA A 304 6.70 -3.42 9.58
CA ALA A 304 5.28 -3.73 9.68
C ALA A 304 5.00 -5.10 9.02
N ALA A 305 4.03 -5.84 9.54
CA ALA A 305 3.55 -7.11 9.01
C ALA A 305 2.06 -6.99 8.66
N VAL A 306 1.62 -7.74 7.65
CA VAL A 306 0.24 -7.78 7.19
C VAL A 306 -0.32 -9.18 7.38
N ASP A 307 -1.44 -9.29 8.08
CA ASP A 307 -2.26 -10.49 8.05
C ASP A 307 -3.13 -10.47 6.77
N ALA A 308 -2.77 -11.31 5.82
CA ALA A 308 -3.44 -11.37 4.53
C ALA A 308 -4.86 -11.96 4.61
N HIS A 309 -5.20 -12.72 5.66
CA HIS A 309 -6.56 -13.22 5.88
C HIS A 309 -7.48 -12.10 6.38
N VAL A 310 -6.96 -11.15 7.16
CA VAL A 310 -7.71 -9.96 7.65
C VAL A 310 -7.69 -8.80 6.63
N CYS A 311 -6.69 -8.75 5.75
CA CYS A 311 -6.59 -7.68 4.74
C CYS A 311 -7.78 -7.70 3.77
N GLY A 312 -8.55 -6.61 3.74
CA GLY A 312 -9.70 -6.42 2.83
C GLY A 312 -9.36 -5.65 1.54
N GLY A 313 -8.09 -5.40 1.25
CA GLY A 313 -7.71 -4.75 -0.01
C GLY A 313 -8.03 -3.26 -0.14
N HIS A 314 -8.27 -2.53 0.95
CA HIS A 314 -8.59 -1.10 0.92
C HIS A 314 -7.50 -0.22 0.29
N GLY A 315 -6.22 -0.56 0.49
CA GLY A 315 -5.08 0.12 -0.14
C GLY A 315 -4.41 1.35 0.53
N PRO A 316 -4.97 2.09 1.51
CA PRO A 316 -4.36 3.35 1.98
C PRO A 316 -2.94 3.19 2.56
N CYS A 317 -2.62 2.02 3.10
CA CYS A 317 -1.28 1.72 3.59
C CYS A 317 -0.19 1.82 2.50
N ALA A 318 -0.52 1.54 1.22
CA ALA A 318 0.41 1.62 0.10
C ALA A 318 0.63 3.07 -0.38
N SER A 319 -0.43 3.90 -0.40
CA SER A 319 -0.31 5.31 -0.80
C SER A 319 0.54 6.10 0.21
N VAL A 320 0.33 5.88 1.52
CA VAL A 320 1.05 6.58 2.59
C VAL A 320 2.48 6.08 2.84
N CYS A 321 2.88 4.92 2.29
CA CYS A 321 4.20 4.36 2.48
C CYS A 321 5.26 5.11 1.65
N PRO A 322 6.16 5.91 2.25
CA PRO A 322 7.05 6.76 1.48
C PRO A 322 8.25 5.99 0.88
N THR A 323 8.63 4.86 1.47
CA THR A 323 9.76 4.04 1.01
C THR A 323 9.37 3.04 -0.09
N GLY A 324 8.08 2.72 -0.23
CA GLY A 324 7.63 1.59 -1.03
C GLY A 324 7.77 0.23 -0.34
N ALA A 325 8.03 0.20 0.98
CA ALA A 325 8.05 -1.04 1.75
C ALA A 325 6.70 -1.76 1.80
N ILE A 326 5.60 -1.04 1.64
CA ILE A 326 4.25 -1.58 1.50
C ILE A 326 3.77 -1.23 0.10
N ARG A 327 3.42 -2.26 -0.67
CA ARG A 327 2.92 -2.13 -2.04
C ARG A 327 1.55 -2.79 -2.16
N PHE A 328 0.66 -2.15 -2.90
CA PHE A 328 -0.56 -2.77 -3.37
C PHE A 328 -0.23 -3.59 -4.62
N ASP A 329 -0.47 -4.90 -4.57
CA ASP A 329 0.07 -5.88 -5.52
C ASP A 329 -1.04 -6.52 -6.38
N VAL A 330 -2.06 -5.72 -6.72
CA VAL A 330 -3.19 -6.12 -7.58
C VAL A 330 -3.43 -5.06 -8.67
N PRO A 331 -3.05 -5.33 -9.92
CA PRO A 331 -2.29 -6.50 -10.39
C PRO A 331 -0.87 -6.53 -9.80
N ALA A 332 -0.24 -7.71 -9.78
CA ALA A 332 1.09 -7.87 -9.23
C ALA A 332 2.15 -7.02 -9.95
N GLY A 333 3.19 -6.67 -9.22
CA GLY A 333 4.36 -5.99 -9.77
C GLY A 333 4.02 -4.59 -10.29
N ASN A 334 4.32 -4.36 -11.57
CA ASN A 334 4.17 -3.05 -12.20
C ASN A 334 3.01 -2.98 -13.19
N GLY A 335 2.08 -3.96 -13.16
CA GLY A 335 0.99 -4.07 -14.13
C GLY A 335 0.11 -2.82 -14.26
N VAL A 336 -0.13 -2.09 -13.16
CA VAL A 336 -0.88 -0.82 -13.20
C VAL A 336 -0.18 0.26 -14.04
N TYR A 337 1.15 0.31 -14.01
CA TYR A 337 1.93 1.27 -14.79
C TYR A 337 1.97 0.87 -16.27
N THR A 338 2.01 -0.43 -16.56
CA THR A 338 1.91 -0.95 -17.93
C THR A 338 0.58 -0.56 -18.55
N ARG A 339 -0.54 -0.80 -17.85
CA ARG A 339 -1.88 -0.40 -18.30
C ARG A 339 -1.97 1.10 -18.59
N LEU A 340 -1.53 1.92 -17.64
CA LEU A 340 -1.50 3.38 -17.80
C LEU A 340 -0.65 3.82 -19.01
N SER A 341 0.52 3.22 -19.20
CA SER A 341 1.42 3.56 -20.30
C SER A 341 0.78 3.21 -21.64
N VAL A 342 0.23 1.99 -21.76
CA VAL A 342 -0.45 1.51 -22.97
C VAL A 342 -1.63 2.40 -23.33
N LEU A 343 -2.45 2.78 -22.34
CA LEU A 343 -3.61 3.65 -22.57
C LEU A 343 -3.19 5.01 -23.13
N LEU A 344 -2.24 5.69 -22.49
CA LEU A 344 -1.80 7.03 -22.90
C LEU A 344 -1.00 7.02 -24.20
N GLU A 345 -0.11 6.05 -24.37
CA GLU A 345 0.74 5.93 -25.57
C GLU A 345 -0.09 5.57 -26.80
N THR A 346 -1.03 4.62 -26.68
CA THR A 346 -1.93 4.24 -27.79
C THR A 346 -2.85 5.40 -28.17
N HIS A 347 -3.46 6.06 -27.18
CA HIS A 347 -4.34 7.20 -27.44
C HIS A 347 -3.62 8.32 -28.19
N ARG A 348 -2.42 8.69 -27.72
CA ARG A 348 -1.58 9.71 -28.36
C ARG A 348 -1.13 9.27 -29.76
N GLY A 349 -0.68 8.03 -29.93
CA GLY A 349 -0.24 7.48 -31.21
C GLY A 349 -1.36 7.42 -32.26
N ALA A 350 -2.60 7.25 -31.80
CA ALA A 350 -3.81 7.29 -32.64
C ALA A 350 -4.27 8.71 -33.01
N GLY A 351 -3.57 9.76 -32.56
CA GLY A 351 -3.92 11.15 -32.83
C GLY A 351 -4.98 11.73 -31.88
N GLY A 352 -5.13 11.14 -30.68
CA GLY A 352 -5.97 11.72 -29.63
C GLY A 352 -5.47 13.09 -29.16
N GLY A 353 -6.37 13.86 -28.55
CA GLY A 353 -6.10 15.21 -28.05
C GLY A 353 -5.32 15.21 -26.74
N SER A 354 -5.71 16.08 -25.81
CA SER A 354 -5.14 16.09 -24.45
C SER A 354 -5.88 15.07 -23.59
N PRO A 355 -5.24 13.93 -23.23
CA PRO A 355 -5.96 12.86 -22.55
C PRO A 355 -6.22 13.19 -21.08
N VAL A 356 -7.44 12.88 -20.63
CA VAL A 356 -7.81 12.75 -19.22
C VAL A 356 -7.76 11.27 -18.86
N LEU A 357 -6.85 10.88 -17.96
CA LEU A 357 -6.88 9.54 -17.40
C LEU A 357 -7.85 9.51 -16.22
N LEU A 358 -9.05 8.95 -16.44
CA LEU A 358 -10.09 8.79 -15.44
C LEU A 358 -9.91 7.46 -14.69
N ILE A 359 -9.41 7.52 -13.47
CA ILE A 359 -9.18 6.32 -12.64
C ILE A 359 -10.34 6.15 -11.67
N HIS A 360 -10.95 4.96 -11.66
CA HIS A 360 -12.11 4.67 -10.82
C HIS A 360 -12.05 3.25 -10.24
N ASP A 361 -12.88 2.97 -9.23
CA ASP A 361 -13.10 1.61 -8.73
C ASP A 361 -14.38 0.99 -9.34
N GLY A 362 -14.86 -0.12 -8.78
CA GLY A 362 -16.07 -0.80 -9.26
C GLY A 362 -17.33 0.07 -9.22
N GLN A 363 -17.51 0.90 -8.19
CA GLN A 363 -18.67 1.80 -8.08
C GLN A 363 -18.66 2.86 -9.18
N GLY A 364 -17.48 3.41 -9.47
CA GLY A 364 -17.32 4.32 -10.60
C GLY A 364 -17.72 3.65 -11.93
N ALA A 365 -17.42 2.36 -12.12
CA ALA A 365 -17.80 1.66 -13.36
C ALA A 365 -19.32 1.64 -13.58
N GLU A 366 -20.11 1.46 -12.50
CA GLU A 366 -21.58 1.51 -12.56
C GLU A 366 -22.09 2.90 -12.96
N ALA A 367 -21.53 3.95 -12.34
CA ALA A 367 -21.88 5.33 -12.67
C ALA A 367 -21.52 5.70 -14.12
N LEU A 368 -20.35 5.26 -14.61
CA LEU A 368 -19.93 5.48 -16.00
C LEU A 368 -20.81 4.71 -17.01
N ALA A 369 -21.27 3.51 -16.66
CA ALA A 369 -22.23 2.78 -17.49
C ALA A 369 -23.60 3.47 -17.55
N ALA A 370 -24.06 4.04 -16.42
CA ALA A 370 -25.28 4.85 -16.38
C ALA A 370 -25.14 6.13 -17.24
N LEU A 371 -23.99 6.80 -17.17
CA LEU A 371 -23.67 7.95 -18.02
C LEU A 371 -23.78 7.65 -19.51
N ALA A 372 -23.27 6.50 -19.95
CA ALA A 372 -23.33 6.10 -21.36
C ALA A 372 -24.75 5.75 -21.82
N ARG A 373 -25.58 5.21 -20.93
CA ARG A 373 -26.95 4.76 -21.25
C ARG A 373 -27.98 5.87 -21.19
N PHE A 374 -27.82 6.81 -20.27
CA PHE A 374 -28.84 7.80 -19.93
C PHE A 374 -28.37 9.25 -20.09
N GLY A 375 -27.10 9.47 -20.43
CA GLY A 375 -26.52 10.79 -20.65
C GLY A 375 -25.62 10.86 -21.89
N ASP A 376 -24.68 11.80 -21.90
CA ASP A 376 -23.78 12.07 -23.04
C ASP A 376 -22.58 11.11 -23.13
N GLY A 377 -22.48 10.14 -22.22
CA GLY A 377 -21.35 9.22 -22.12
C GLY A 377 -20.01 9.91 -21.84
N LEU A 378 -18.92 9.16 -21.99
CA LEU A 378 -17.56 9.67 -21.75
C LEU A 378 -17.03 10.46 -22.95
N PRO A 379 -16.51 11.70 -22.77
CA PRO A 379 -15.85 12.45 -23.84
C PRO A 379 -14.73 11.66 -24.53
N ALA A 380 -14.39 12.04 -25.76
CA ALA A 380 -13.46 11.30 -26.60
C ALA A 380 -12.06 11.19 -25.99
N ASP A 381 -11.60 12.24 -25.31
CA ASP A 381 -10.27 12.32 -24.70
C ASP A 381 -10.26 11.83 -23.22
N VAL A 382 -11.39 11.37 -22.67
CA VAL A 382 -11.49 10.82 -21.31
C VAL A 382 -11.35 9.30 -21.36
N ILE A 383 -10.22 8.79 -20.87
CA ILE A 383 -9.86 7.37 -20.91
C ILE A 383 -10.10 6.75 -19.54
N PRO A 384 -11.14 5.90 -19.37
CA PRO A 384 -11.42 5.25 -18.10
C PRO A 384 -10.44 4.10 -17.83
N MET A 385 -9.89 4.04 -16.62
CA MET A 385 -9.04 2.94 -16.13
C MET A 385 -9.53 2.48 -14.76
N GLN A 386 -10.11 1.28 -14.70
CA GLN A 386 -10.57 0.70 -13.43
C GLN A 386 -9.39 0.12 -12.63
N VAL A 387 -9.34 0.42 -11.34
CA VAL A 387 -8.38 -0.14 -10.37
C VAL A 387 -9.12 -0.85 -9.24
N ALA A 388 -8.46 -1.79 -8.56
CA ALA A 388 -9.07 -2.50 -7.44
C ALA A 388 -9.28 -1.60 -6.21
N ALA A 389 -8.38 -0.64 -5.98
CA ALA A 389 -8.47 0.29 -4.85
C ALA A 389 -7.87 1.66 -5.17
N LEU A 390 -8.70 2.71 -5.18
CA LEU A 390 -8.23 4.08 -5.37
C LEU A 390 -7.36 4.58 -4.21
N ALA A 391 -7.67 4.17 -2.98
CA ALA A 391 -6.89 4.56 -1.81
C ALA A 391 -5.43 4.03 -1.85
N ALA A 392 -5.13 3.06 -2.72
CA ALA A 392 -3.77 2.56 -2.95
C ALA A 392 -2.88 3.49 -3.77
N LEU A 393 -3.45 4.49 -4.47
CA LEU A 393 -2.71 5.28 -5.44
C LEU A 393 -1.82 6.31 -4.75
N GLY A 394 -0.53 6.26 -5.06
CA GLY A 394 0.48 7.18 -4.55
C GLY A 394 0.97 8.18 -5.61
N PRO A 395 1.82 9.14 -5.20
CA PRO A 395 2.36 10.17 -6.10
C PRO A 395 3.15 9.61 -7.27
N GLU A 396 3.75 8.43 -7.11
CA GLU A 396 4.49 7.71 -8.15
C GLU A 396 3.61 7.38 -9.38
N LEU A 397 2.35 7.00 -9.19
CA LEU A 397 1.45 6.71 -10.31
C LEU A 397 0.98 8.02 -10.94
N LEU A 398 0.55 8.98 -10.11
CA LEU A 398 0.00 10.26 -10.55
C LEU A 398 1.02 11.05 -11.37
N LEU A 399 2.26 11.20 -10.86
CA LEU A 399 3.32 11.90 -11.57
C LEU A 399 3.79 11.14 -12.81
N THR A 400 3.76 9.81 -12.81
CA THR A 400 4.05 9.01 -14.02
C THR A 400 3.00 9.25 -15.09
N ALA A 401 1.72 9.33 -14.74
CA ALA A 401 0.64 9.66 -15.66
C ALA A 401 0.86 11.01 -16.34
N LEU A 402 1.14 12.05 -15.55
CA LEU A 402 1.42 13.40 -16.06
C LEU A 402 2.66 13.38 -16.94
N ALA A 403 3.76 12.77 -16.49
CA ALA A 403 5.00 12.66 -17.27
C ALA A 403 4.78 11.94 -18.61
N LYS A 404 3.91 10.92 -18.65
CA LYS A 404 3.53 10.17 -19.86
C LYS A 404 2.50 10.88 -20.74
N GLY A 405 2.13 12.12 -20.42
CA GLY A 405 1.32 12.97 -21.30
C GLY A 405 -0.15 13.04 -20.95
N ALA A 406 -0.57 12.61 -19.76
CA ALA A 406 -1.90 12.97 -19.25
C ALA A 406 -1.97 14.49 -19.05
N GLY A 407 -2.94 15.15 -19.71
CA GLY A 407 -3.26 16.55 -19.43
C GLY A 407 -3.96 16.68 -18.08
N GLU A 408 -4.73 15.66 -17.71
CA GLU A 408 -5.33 15.54 -16.40
C GLU A 408 -5.39 14.08 -15.94
N VAL A 409 -5.19 13.87 -14.64
CA VAL A 409 -5.54 12.61 -13.97
C VAL A 409 -6.72 12.90 -13.06
N LEU A 410 -7.84 12.23 -13.30
CA LEU A 410 -9.06 12.41 -12.51
C LEU A 410 -9.35 11.11 -11.76
N LEU A 411 -9.33 11.18 -10.42
CA LEU A 411 -9.68 10.07 -9.55
C LEU A 411 -11.15 10.21 -9.16
N LEU A 412 -11.99 9.24 -9.55
CA LEU A 412 -13.41 9.18 -9.21
C LEU A 412 -13.63 8.15 -8.11
N ALA A 413 -13.77 8.62 -6.88
CA ALA A 413 -13.92 7.78 -5.70
C ALA A 413 -15.38 7.58 -5.28
N ASP A 414 -15.67 6.41 -4.73
CA ASP A 414 -16.91 6.14 -4.02
C ASP A 414 -17.05 7.07 -2.79
N PRO A 415 -18.13 7.87 -2.70
CA PRO A 415 -18.42 8.71 -1.53
C PRO A 415 -18.40 7.95 -0.20
N ALA A 416 -18.78 6.67 -0.18
CA ALA A 416 -18.77 5.85 1.02
C ALA A 416 -17.36 5.59 1.56
N LYS A 417 -16.34 5.64 0.69
CA LYS A 417 -14.92 5.39 1.04
C LYS A 417 -14.13 6.67 1.31
N ARG A 418 -14.79 7.82 1.44
CA ARG A 418 -14.15 9.15 1.61
C ARG A 418 -13.11 9.20 2.73
N HIS A 419 -13.26 8.39 3.77
CA HIS A 419 -12.36 8.34 4.93
C HIS A 419 -11.02 7.66 4.64
N ASP A 420 -10.95 6.80 3.62
CA ASP A 420 -9.73 6.06 3.28
C ASP A 420 -8.80 6.86 2.34
N LEU A 421 -9.21 8.07 1.93
CA LEU A 421 -8.58 8.82 0.84
C LEU A 421 -7.53 9.84 1.29
N ASP A 422 -7.18 9.92 2.57
CA ASP A 422 -6.22 10.94 3.06
C ASP A 422 -4.83 10.79 2.41
N GLY A 423 -4.35 9.56 2.25
CA GLY A 423 -3.09 9.28 1.55
C GLY A 423 -3.13 9.72 0.08
N VAL A 424 -4.25 9.51 -0.59
CA VAL A 424 -4.47 9.94 -1.99
C VAL A 424 -4.57 11.46 -2.08
N ARG A 425 -5.29 12.12 -1.17
CA ARG A 425 -5.37 13.59 -1.10
C ARG A 425 -3.97 14.21 -0.97
N ALA A 426 -3.12 13.65 -0.11
CA ALA A 426 -1.73 14.08 0.00
C ALA A 426 -0.94 13.85 -1.31
N ALA A 427 -1.14 12.70 -1.96
CA ALA A 427 -0.51 12.39 -3.25
C ALA A 427 -0.94 13.37 -4.38
N VAL A 428 -2.23 13.73 -4.44
CA VAL A 428 -2.78 14.72 -5.37
C VAL A 428 -2.17 16.10 -5.11
N ALA A 429 -2.12 16.53 -3.83
CA ALA A 429 -1.54 17.81 -3.45
C ALA A 429 -0.05 17.91 -3.85
N LEU A 430 0.73 16.84 -3.61
CA LEU A 430 2.13 16.77 -4.02
C LEU A 430 2.27 16.79 -5.55
N ALA A 431 1.45 16.03 -6.28
CA ALA A 431 1.52 15.99 -7.74
C ALA A 431 1.23 17.36 -8.37
N ASN A 432 0.21 18.06 -7.88
CA ASN A 432 -0.13 19.41 -8.33
C ASN A 432 0.96 20.43 -7.96
N ARG A 433 1.51 20.37 -6.75
CA ARG A 433 2.63 21.25 -6.33
C ARG A 433 3.85 21.07 -7.24
N VAL A 434 4.16 19.84 -7.63
CA VAL A 434 5.26 19.56 -8.57
C VAL A 434 4.94 20.10 -9.96
N ALA A 435 3.72 19.87 -10.47
CA ALA A 435 3.33 20.37 -11.79
C ALA A 435 3.36 21.91 -11.85
N GLU A 436 2.68 22.57 -10.91
CA GLU A 436 2.62 24.03 -10.80
C GLU A 436 4.02 24.65 -10.56
N GLY A 437 4.80 24.06 -9.65
CA GLY A 437 6.14 24.53 -9.32
C GLY A 437 7.16 24.40 -10.46
N LEU A 438 6.88 23.55 -11.46
CA LEU A 438 7.67 23.42 -12.69
C LEU A 438 7.04 24.17 -13.88
N GLY A 439 5.91 24.86 -13.68
CA GLY A 439 5.21 25.63 -14.72
C GLY A 439 4.35 24.79 -15.67
N TRP A 440 4.02 23.55 -15.32
CA TRP A 440 3.11 22.71 -16.11
C TRP A 440 1.64 23.09 -15.87
N ALA A 441 0.83 23.04 -16.93
CA ALA A 441 -0.61 23.24 -16.85
C ALA A 441 -1.39 21.96 -16.49
N CYS A 442 -0.78 20.79 -16.67
CA CYS A 442 -1.39 19.50 -16.36
C CYS A 442 -1.66 19.38 -14.86
N ARG A 443 -2.70 18.63 -14.48
CA ARG A 443 -3.17 18.57 -13.09
C ARG A 443 -3.69 17.19 -12.69
N VAL A 444 -3.90 17.02 -11.39
CA VAL A 444 -4.60 15.88 -10.79
C VAL A 444 -5.79 16.39 -10.00
N ARG A 445 -6.95 15.72 -10.13
CA ARG A 445 -8.15 15.95 -9.34
C ARG A 445 -8.61 14.67 -8.66
N LEU A 446 -9.24 14.82 -7.50
CA LEU A 446 -9.93 13.75 -6.77
C LEU A 446 -11.34 14.23 -6.49
N GLU A 447 -12.32 13.51 -7.03
CA GLU A 447 -13.75 13.76 -6.82
C GLU A 447 -14.36 12.53 -6.15
N ALA A 448 -15.21 12.75 -5.15
CA ALA A 448 -15.96 11.69 -4.48
C ALA A 448 -17.44 11.88 -4.79
N GLU A 449 -17.90 11.27 -5.88
CA GLU A 449 -19.25 11.46 -6.45
C GLU A 449 -19.76 10.12 -7.01
N ALA A 450 -21.06 9.89 -6.85
CA ALA A 450 -21.76 8.71 -7.36
C ALA A 450 -22.90 9.06 -8.33
N ASP A 451 -23.42 10.30 -8.32
CA ASP A 451 -24.45 10.72 -9.26
C ASP A 451 -23.88 10.88 -10.68
N PRO A 452 -24.36 10.10 -11.67
CA PRO A 452 -23.95 10.25 -13.07
C PRO A 452 -24.04 11.69 -13.57
N THR A 453 -25.10 12.43 -13.20
CA THR A 453 -25.31 13.80 -13.73
C THR A 453 -24.23 14.76 -13.24
N ALA A 454 -23.91 14.72 -11.95
CA ALA A 454 -22.80 15.47 -11.36
C ALA A 454 -21.45 15.07 -11.98
N ILE A 455 -21.24 13.78 -12.25
CA ILE A 455 -20.02 13.27 -12.89
C ILE A 455 -19.86 13.85 -14.30
N ALA A 456 -20.92 13.85 -15.12
CA ALA A 456 -20.88 14.43 -16.46
C ALA A 456 -20.40 15.89 -16.45
N ALA A 457 -20.87 16.69 -15.48
CA ALA A 457 -20.59 18.12 -15.42
C ALA A 457 -19.08 18.43 -15.31
N PHE A 458 -18.33 17.67 -14.50
CA PHE A 458 -16.89 17.90 -14.37
C PHE A 458 -16.02 17.17 -15.40
N LEU A 459 -16.58 16.20 -16.12
CA LEU A 459 -15.93 15.54 -17.27
C LEU A 459 -16.02 16.38 -18.55
N ALA A 460 -17.02 17.25 -18.67
CA ALA A 460 -17.18 18.14 -19.83
C ALA A 460 -16.05 19.18 -19.97
N ALA A 461 -15.27 19.42 -18.92
CA ALA A 461 -14.18 20.38 -18.95
C ALA A 461 -13.02 19.86 -19.82
N LYS A 462 -12.59 20.69 -20.78
CA LYS A 462 -11.41 20.38 -21.59
C LYS A 462 -10.16 20.24 -20.70
N ALA A 463 -9.42 19.17 -20.90
CA ALA A 463 -8.17 18.92 -20.20
C ALA A 463 -7.15 20.05 -20.47
N PRO A 464 -6.29 20.39 -19.49
CA PRO A 464 -5.15 21.26 -19.70
C PRO A 464 -4.17 20.72 -20.75
N ARG A 465 -3.21 21.55 -21.15
CA ARG A 465 -2.12 21.09 -22.02
C ARG A 465 -1.29 20.00 -21.31
N PRO A 466 -1.02 18.85 -21.96
CA PRO A 466 -0.22 17.79 -21.38
C PRO A 466 1.27 18.14 -21.37
N VAL A 467 2.05 17.31 -20.68
CA VAL A 467 3.52 17.36 -20.73
C VAL A 467 4.02 16.98 -22.12
N GLU A 468 4.85 17.83 -22.71
CA GLU A 468 5.47 17.61 -24.02
C GLU A 468 6.99 17.86 -23.95
N PRO A 469 7.84 16.92 -24.42
CA PRO A 469 7.49 15.58 -24.91
C PRO A 469 7.00 14.68 -23.77
N ALA A 470 6.09 13.75 -24.07
CA ALA A 470 5.64 12.74 -23.12
C ALA A 470 6.69 11.63 -22.93
N ALA A 471 6.76 11.09 -21.71
CA ALA A 471 7.81 10.17 -21.28
C ALA A 471 7.68 8.77 -21.88
N GLU A 472 8.83 8.21 -22.28
CA GLU A 472 8.93 6.86 -22.86
C GLU A 472 9.66 5.87 -21.95
N PHE A 473 9.99 6.25 -20.70
CA PHE A 473 10.65 5.34 -19.78
C PHE A 473 9.76 4.15 -19.42
N LEU A 474 10.40 2.99 -19.25
CA LEU A 474 9.78 1.78 -18.71
C LEU A 474 9.81 1.79 -17.18
N VAL A 475 8.76 1.26 -16.57
CA VAL A 475 8.67 1.13 -15.10
C VAL A 475 9.17 -0.25 -14.68
N LEU A 476 10.47 -0.34 -14.40
CA LEU A 476 11.16 -1.60 -14.03
C LEU A 476 11.49 -1.70 -12.54
N GLY A 477 11.07 -0.72 -11.74
CA GLY A 477 11.53 -0.53 -10.37
C GLY A 477 10.43 -0.46 -9.32
N GLY A 478 10.84 -0.24 -8.07
CA GLY A 478 9.93 0.05 -6.96
C GLY A 478 9.47 1.52 -6.93
N LYS A 479 8.55 1.83 -6.01
CA LYS A 479 7.92 3.16 -5.84
C LYS A 479 8.88 4.35 -5.99
N ARG A 480 10.03 4.32 -5.30
CA ARG A 480 11.02 5.41 -5.32
C ARG A 480 11.73 5.57 -6.67
N GLN A 481 12.01 4.47 -7.36
CA GLN A 481 12.66 4.50 -8.66
C GLN A 481 11.71 5.07 -9.72
N THR A 482 10.47 4.60 -9.74
CA THR A 482 9.41 5.10 -10.64
C THR A 482 9.17 6.60 -10.44
N LEU A 483 9.04 7.01 -9.18
CA LEU A 483 8.86 8.42 -8.83
C LEU A 483 10.06 9.27 -9.27
N GLY A 484 11.29 8.77 -9.12
CA GLY A 484 12.50 9.45 -9.60
C GLY A 484 12.55 9.62 -11.12
N LEU A 485 12.08 8.63 -11.89
CA LEU A 485 11.98 8.71 -13.35
C LEU A 485 10.97 9.79 -13.78
N ALA A 486 9.77 9.78 -13.19
CA ALA A 486 8.74 10.77 -13.47
C ALA A 486 9.21 12.19 -13.14
N LEU A 487 9.79 12.41 -11.95
CA LEU A 487 10.31 13.71 -11.53
C LEU A 487 11.47 14.20 -12.40
N THR A 488 12.37 13.31 -12.80
CA THR A 488 13.47 13.65 -13.71
C THR A 488 12.94 14.11 -15.07
N HIS A 489 11.93 13.41 -15.60
CA HIS A 489 11.31 13.77 -16.88
C HIS A 489 10.60 15.12 -16.80
N LEU A 490 9.74 15.30 -15.79
CA LEU A 490 8.98 16.53 -15.57
C LEU A 490 9.89 17.75 -15.41
N HIS A 491 11.01 17.60 -14.70
CA HIS A 491 11.97 18.69 -14.49
C HIS A 491 12.79 19.00 -15.76
N ARG A 492 13.27 17.96 -16.46
CA ARG A 492 14.08 18.12 -17.69
C ARG A 492 13.37 18.94 -18.75
N HIS A 493 12.06 18.75 -18.88
CA HIS A 493 11.23 19.42 -19.89
C HIS A 493 10.38 20.56 -19.31
N ALA A 494 10.60 20.93 -18.05
CA ALA A 494 9.79 21.92 -17.35
C ALA A 494 9.76 23.27 -18.09
N PRO A 495 8.58 23.89 -18.25
CA PRO A 495 8.46 25.26 -18.74
C PRO A 495 9.18 26.29 -17.87
N ALA A 496 9.19 26.07 -16.54
CA ALA A 496 9.86 26.93 -15.57
C ALA A 496 10.70 26.05 -14.60
N PRO A 497 11.89 25.59 -15.02
CA PRO A 497 12.70 24.70 -14.19
C PRO A 497 13.24 25.46 -12.96
N VAL A 498 13.07 24.84 -11.78
CA VAL A 498 13.65 25.33 -10.52
C VAL A 498 14.71 24.35 -10.02
N ALA A 499 15.70 24.86 -9.28
CA ALA A 499 16.73 24.00 -8.68
C ALA A 499 16.19 23.21 -7.48
N VAL A 500 15.35 23.88 -6.67
CA VAL A 500 14.73 23.31 -5.46
C VAL A 500 13.28 23.79 -5.38
N LEU A 501 12.37 22.85 -5.18
CA LEU A 501 10.97 23.11 -4.90
C LEU A 501 10.71 22.96 -3.39
N PRO A 502 10.17 23.97 -2.69
CA PRO A 502 9.77 23.82 -1.31
C PRO A 502 8.60 22.83 -1.19
N LEU A 503 8.67 21.96 -0.18
CA LEU A 503 7.64 20.95 0.11
C LEU A 503 7.05 21.17 1.51
N GLU A 504 5.97 20.47 1.79
CA GLU A 504 5.28 20.54 3.08
C GLU A 504 5.69 19.42 4.04
N ALA A 505 5.41 19.63 5.33
CA ALA A 505 5.61 18.59 6.32
C ALA A 505 4.72 17.37 5.99
N GLY A 506 5.36 16.21 5.83
CA GLY A 506 4.68 14.97 5.45
C GLY A 506 5.12 14.42 4.09
N ASP A 507 5.55 15.32 3.19
CA ASP A 507 6.03 14.94 1.86
C ASP A 507 7.26 14.03 1.92
N PRO A 508 7.38 13.05 1.01
CA PRO A 508 8.38 12.00 1.09
C PRO A 508 9.74 12.41 0.49
N PHE A 509 10.10 13.69 0.50
CA PHE A 509 11.39 14.18 -0.01
C PHE A 509 11.95 15.30 0.85
N GLY A 510 13.27 15.35 0.94
CA GLY A 510 13.93 16.47 1.57
C GLY A 510 15.34 16.15 2.01
N THR A 511 15.86 17.04 2.84
CA THR A 511 17.16 16.90 3.49
C THR A 511 16.98 16.95 5.00
N ILE A 512 18.09 16.99 5.73
CA ILE A 512 18.08 17.24 7.18
C ILE A 512 18.95 18.44 7.51
N ALA A 513 18.53 19.19 8.53
CA ALA A 513 19.38 20.18 9.18
C ALA A 513 20.09 19.52 10.36
N VAL A 514 21.40 19.73 10.48
CA VAL A 514 22.23 19.22 11.57
C VAL A 514 22.76 20.40 12.38
N ASP A 515 22.41 20.44 13.67
CA ASP A 515 22.99 21.36 14.64
C ASP A 515 24.46 20.99 14.88
N GLN A 516 25.37 21.80 14.34
CA GLN A 516 26.80 21.56 14.37
C GLN A 516 27.36 21.45 15.80
N ALA A 517 26.80 22.21 16.75
CA ALA A 517 27.25 22.25 18.13
C ALA A 517 26.75 21.04 18.92
N LYS A 518 25.55 20.53 18.62
CA LYS A 518 24.99 19.37 19.31
C LYS A 518 25.44 18.04 18.72
N CYS A 519 25.63 17.95 17.42
CA CYS A 519 25.96 16.70 16.75
C CYS A 519 27.33 16.19 17.20
N THR A 520 27.41 14.96 17.69
CA THR A 520 28.69 14.37 18.08
C THR A 520 29.33 13.50 16.98
N LEU A 521 28.67 13.28 15.83
CA LEU A 521 29.14 12.32 14.82
C LEU A 521 29.22 10.86 15.33
N CYS A 522 28.34 10.48 16.27
CA CYS A 522 28.22 9.09 16.76
C CYS A 522 27.68 8.06 15.74
N MET A 523 27.29 8.51 14.53
CA MET A 523 26.78 7.68 13.43
C MET A 523 25.50 6.86 13.69
N ALA A 524 24.82 7.07 14.83
CA ALA A 524 23.55 6.39 15.11
C ALA A 524 22.48 6.63 14.03
N CYS A 525 22.44 7.84 13.47
CA CYS A 525 21.52 8.19 12.38
C CYS A 525 21.84 7.47 11.06
N VAL A 526 23.12 7.18 10.78
CA VAL A 526 23.55 6.44 9.59
C VAL A 526 23.07 4.99 9.70
N SER A 527 23.34 4.35 10.83
CA SER A 527 22.91 2.96 11.09
C SER A 527 21.39 2.80 11.09
N ALA A 528 20.64 3.84 11.48
CA ALA A 528 19.18 3.81 11.51
C ALA A 528 18.50 4.13 10.17
N CYS A 529 19.22 4.54 9.11
CA CYS A 529 18.59 5.00 7.87
C CYS A 529 18.28 3.85 6.90
N PRO A 530 17.01 3.39 6.74
CA PRO A 530 16.67 2.26 5.88
C PRO A 530 16.89 2.58 4.39
N ALA A 531 16.70 3.84 4.01
CA ALA A 531 16.88 4.30 2.64
C ALA A 531 18.34 4.57 2.26
N LYS A 532 19.28 4.41 3.21
CA LYS A 532 20.70 4.72 3.03
C LYS A 532 20.92 6.14 2.47
N ALA A 533 20.11 7.09 2.95
CA ALA A 533 20.28 8.50 2.63
C ALA A 533 21.44 9.12 3.40
N LEU A 534 21.75 8.61 4.60
CA LEU A 534 22.85 9.09 5.43
C LEU A 534 24.05 8.16 5.32
N SER A 535 25.26 8.73 5.32
CA SER A 535 26.50 7.97 5.27
C SER A 535 27.63 8.65 6.05
N GLY A 536 28.49 7.84 6.66
CA GLY A 536 29.75 8.26 7.26
C GLY A 536 30.90 8.18 6.26
N HIS A 537 31.99 8.92 6.45
CA HIS A 537 33.22 8.73 5.65
C HIS A 537 34.13 7.70 6.35
N PRO A 538 34.82 6.82 5.61
CA PRO A 538 35.68 5.80 6.20
C PRO A 538 36.86 6.38 6.99
N ASP A 539 37.56 7.36 6.40
CA ASP A 539 38.83 7.84 6.98
C ASP A 539 38.71 9.07 7.90
N LYS A 540 37.57 9.76 7.88
CA LYS A 540 37.37 11.00 8.64
C LYS A 540 35.98 11.08 9.27
N PRO A 541 35.85 11.62 10.49
CA PRO A 541 34.56 11.86 11.11
C PRO A 541 33.74 12.88 10.30
N SER A 542 32.86 12.38 9.43
CA SER A 542 31.92 13.23 8.69
C SER A 542 30.59 12.53 8.49
N LEU A 543 29.52 13.32 8.50
CA LEU A 543 28.17 12.92 8.19
C LEU A 543 27.79 13.53 6.85
N GLY A 544 27.39 12.70 5.90
CA GLY A 544 26.84 13.16 4.63
C GLY A 544 25.45 12.63 4.33
N ILE A 545 24.77 13.31 3.42
CA ILE A 545 23.44 12.96 2.93
C ILE A 545 23.40 12.85 1.40
N LEU A 546 22.67 11.86 0.90
CA LEU A 546 22.24 11.72 -0.47
C LEU A 546 20.73 12.00 -0.54
N GLU A 547 20.35 13.21 -0.94
CA GLU A 547 18.97 13.70 -0.77
C GLU A 547 17.93 12.92 -1.56
N VAL A 548 18.29 12.40 -2.74
CA VAL A 548 17.38 11.59 -3.58
C VAL A 548 16.87 10.33 -2.85
N ASN A 549 17.65 9.81 -1.90
CA ASN A 549 17.26 8.65 -1.10
C ASN A 549 16.44 9.03 0.14
N CYS A 550 16.43 10.29 0.55
CA CYS A 550 15.74 10.71 1.77
C CYS A 550 14.21 10.65 1.57
N VAL A 551 13.54 10.01 2.53
CA VAL A 551 12.07 9.80 2.54
C VAL A 551 11.37 10.55 3.68
N GLN A 552 12.09 11.45 4.37
CA GLN A 552 11.58 12.24 5.50
C GLN A 552 10.90 11.39 6.61
N CYS A 553 11.38 10.16 6.84
CA CYS A 553 10.77 9.24 7.81
C CYS A 553 11.01 9.61 9.29
N GLY A 554 11.99 10.48 9.58
CA GLY A 554 12.28 10.93 10.94
C GLY A 554 13.08 9.97 11.81
N LEU A 555 13.49 8.78 11.33
CA LEU A 555 14.34 7.84 12.09
C LEU A 555 15.63 8.51 12.62
N CYS A 556 16.31 9.28 11.76
CA CYS A 556 17.51 10.02 12.14
C CYS A 556 17.27 11.05 13.26
N ARG A 557 16.06 11.62 13.36
CA ARG A 557 15.67 12.57 14.41
C ARG A 557 15.41 11.87 15.72
N VAL A 558 14.67 10.75 15.72
CA VAL A 558 14.32 10.02 16.95
C VAL A 558 15.51 9.25 17.53
N THR A 559 16.38 8.71 16.66
CA THR A 559 17.57 7.97 17.09
C THR A 559 18.70 8.88 17.57
N CYS A 560 18.69 10.18 17.26
CA CYS A 560 19.77 11.08 17.66
C CYS A 560 19.77 11.33 19.19
N PRO A 561 20.77 10.85 19.94
CA PRO A 561 20.79 11.02 21.39
C PRO A 561 20.95 12.48 21.82
N GLU A 562 21.54 13.31 20.94
CA GLU A 562 21.82 14.72 21.21
C GLU A 562 20.75 15.66 20.64
N LYS A 563 19.69 15.12 20.04
CA LYS A 563 18.59 15.89 19.41
C LYS A 563 19.09 16.96 18.41
N ALA A 564 20.12 16.61 17.65
CA ALA A 564 20.81 17.53 16.73
C ALA A 564 20.22 17.56 15.31
N VAL A 565 19.22 16.74 15.00
CA VAL A 565 18.71 16.54 13.64
C VAL A 565 17.30 17.08 13.50
N SER A 566 17.05 17.85 12.45
CA SER A 566 15.71 18.34 12.05
C SER A 566 15.42 18.01 10.59
N LEU A 567 14.14 17.76 10.28
CA LEU A 567 13.68 17.41 8.94
C LEU A 567 13.43 18.69 8.13
N LEU A 568 13.88 18.71 6.87
CA LEU A 568 13.68 19.82 5.93
C LEU A 568 13.04 19.29 4.64
N PRO A 569 11.69 19.31 4.54
CA PRO A 569 10.98 18.90 3.34
C PRO A 569 11.33 19.80 2.17
N ARG A 570 11.87 19.22 1.10
CA ARG A 570 12.20 19.90 -0.16
C ARG A 570 12.39 18.89 -1.28
N LEU A 571 12.22 19.31 -2.52
CA LEU A 571 12.59 18.52 -3.68
C LEU A 571 13.67 19.23 -4.47
N ALA A 572 14.89 18.75 -4.35
CA ALA A 572 16.03 19.26 -5.10
C ALA A 572 16.22 18.46 -6.40
N PHE A 573 16.35 19.17 -7.53
CA PHE A 573 16.54 18.57 -8.85
C PHE A 573 17.99 18.65 -9.35
N GLY A 574 18.83 19.48 -8.72
CA GLY A 574 20.24 19.66 -9.07
C GLY A 574 21.09 18.40 -8.83
N SER A 575 22.30 18.40 -9.39
CA SER A 575 23.29 17.32 -9.18
C SER A 575 23.62 17.10 -7.71
N GLU A 576 23.52 18.16 -6.89
CA GLU A 576 23.72 18.12 -5.44
C GLU A 576 22.82 17.09 -4.75
N ALA A 577 21.60 16.87 -5.24
CA ALA A 577 20.67 15.90 -4.66
C ALA A 577 21.07 14.44 -4.94
N ARG A 578 21.90 14.23 -5.97
CA ARG A 578 22.40 12.92 -6.43
C ARG A 578 23.84 12.65 -6.00
N LEU A 579 24.47 13.63 -5.38
CA LEU A 579 25.82 13.54 -4.82
C LEU A 579 25.73 13.60 -3.29
N ARG A 580 26.71 12.98 -2.64
CA ARG A 580 26.81 13.05 -1.19
C ARG A 580 27.20 14.47 -0.76
N GLN A 581 26.30 15.16 -0.07
CA GLN A 581 26.56 16.44 0.56
C GLN A 581 27.07 16.23 1.98
N VAL A 582 28.16 16.91 2.35
CA VAL A 582 28.69 16.86 3.73
C VAL A 582 27.87 17.81 4.60
N LEU A 583 27.24 17.26 5.64
CA LEU A 583 26.44 18.02 6.60
C LEU A 583 27.26 18.49 7.79
N LYS A 584 28.19 17.66 8.26
CA LYS A 584 29.13 17.98 9.35
C LYS A 584 30.41 17.19 9.14
N GLU A 585 31.54 17.81 9.42
CA GLU A 585 32.87 17.20 9.45
C GLU A 585 33.64 17.75 10.65
N GLU A 586 34.45 16.91 11.29
CA GLU A 586 35.38 17.35 12.33
C GLU A 586 36.68 16.55 12.28
N GLU A 587 37.74 17.14 12.83
CA GLU A 587 39.02 16.46 12.98
C GLU A 587 38.89 15.25 13.91
N PRO A 588 39.53 14.11 13.56
CA PRO A 588 39.55 12.95 14.42
C PRO A 588 40.31 13.23 15.72
N TYR A 589 39.85 12.62 16.80
CA TYR A 589 40.56 12.53 18.05
C TYR A 589 41.68 11.50 17.92
N GLU A 590 42.90 11.94 18.19
CA GLU A 590 44.09 11.09 18.18
C GLU A 590 44.27 10.41 19.54
N CYS A 591 44.61 9.12 19.50
CA CYS A 591 44.91 8.36 20.70
C CYS A 591 46.05 9.02 21.49
N ILE A 592 45.82 9.32 22.77
CA ILE A 592 46.83 9.95 23.65
C ILE A 592 48.11 9.12 23.85
N ARG A 593 48.10 7.84 23.47
CA ARG A 593 49.23 6.91 23.60
C ARG A 593 50.01 6.70 22.30
N CYS A 594 49.32 6.53 21.16
CA CYS A 594 49.96 6.17 19.89
C CYS A 594 49.69 7.14 18.73
N GLY A 595 48.88 8.18 18.92
CA GLY A 595 48.52 9.15 17.88
C GLY A 595 47.53 8.63 16.83
N LYS A 596 47.10 7.36 16.88
CA LYS A 596 46.15 6.80 15.91
C LYS A 596 44.79 7.55 15.96
N PRO A 597 44.27 8.08 14.84
CA PRO A 597 42.93 8.65 14.78
C PRO A 597 41.89 7.54 14.91
N PHE A 598 40.95 7.65 15.85
CA PHE A 598 40.00 6.54 16.10
C PHE A 598 38.55 6.96 16.37
N ALA A 599 38.29 8.21 16.74
CA ALA A 599 36.94 8.70 17.04
C ALA A 599 36.80 10.18 16.69
N SER A 600 35.58 10.68 16.74
CA SER A 600 35.26 12.09 16.57
C SER A 600 35.54 12.84 17.89
N LYS A 601 36.25 13.98 17.84
CA LYS A 601 36.58 14.80 19.03
C LYS A 601 35.37 15.07 19.93
N SER A 602 34.23 15.40 19.33
CA SER A 602 32.98 15.69 20.05
C SER A 602 32.44 14.51 20.86
N VAL A 603 32.65 13.26 20.39
CA VAL A 603 32.23 12.05 21.14
C VAL A 603 33.12 11.86 22.36
N ILE A 604 34.44 11.94 22.19
CA ILE A 604 35.39 11.71 23.29
C ILE A 604 35.20 12.74 24.39
N GLU A 605 35.04 14.02 24.02
CA GLU A 605 34.80 15.09 24.99
C GLU A 605 33.48 14.88 25.73
N ARG A 606 32.38 14.60 25.02
CA ARG A 606 31.06 14.40 25.64
C ARG A 606 30.98 13.12 26.48
N MET A 607 31.64 12.04 26.06
CA MET A 607 31.74 10.81 26.86
C MET A 607 32.56 11.04 28.12
N THR A 608 33.70 11.73 28.01
CA THR A 608 34.56 12.06 29.16
C THR A 608 33.81 12.93 30.14
N GLU A 609 33.07 13.94 29.67
CA GLU A 609 32.25 14.82 30.50
C GLU A 609 31.16 14.01 31.25
N ARG A 610 30.37 13.18 30.54
CA ARG A 610 29.30 12.38 31.17
C ARG A 610 29.85 11.32 32.14
N MET A 611 30.99 10.71 31.83
CA MET A 611 31.58 9.64 32.65
C MET A 611 32.38 10.17 33.84
N SER A 612 32.86 11.42 33.80
CA SER A 612 33.70 12.02 34.86
C SER A 612 33.05 11.98 36.26
N ASN A 613 31.71 12.07 36.32
CA ASN A 613 30.94 12.10 37.55
C ASN A 613 30.49 10.71 38.04
N HIS A 614 30.75 9.65 37.28
CA HIS A 614 30.31 8.30 37.64
C HIS A 614 31.29 7.64 38.63
N ALA A 615 30.77 6.95 39.65
CA ALA A 615 31.56 6.38 40.76
C ALA A 615 32.70 5.45 40.31
N MET A 616 32.55 4.77 39.18
CA MET A 616 33.57 3.89 38.59
C MET A 616 34.81 4.62 38.03
N PHE A 617 34.69 5.90 37.68
CA PHE A 617 35.71 6.68 36.97
C PHE A 617 36.36 7.76 37.84
N LYS A 618 35.68 8.17 38.91
CA LYS A 618 36.15 9.21 39.82
C LYS A 618 37.38 8.71 40.60
N GLY A 619 38.53 9.36 40.42
CA GLY A 619 39.76 9.11 41.19
C GLY A 619 40.55 7.84 40.80
N THR A 620 40.20 7.16 39.69
CA THR A 620 40.79 5.86 39.31
C THR A 620 41.77 5.90 38.13
N GLY A 621 41.96 7.06 37.48
CA GLY A 621 42.76 7.18 36.24
C GLY A 621 42.12 6.52 34.99
N LYS A 622 40.98 5.83 35.15
CA LYS A 622 40.29 5.08 34.09
C LYS A 622 39.60 5.96 33.04
N LEU A 623 39.55 7.29 33.23
CA LEU A 623 39.01 8.22 32.24
C LEU A 623 39.88 8.29 30.98
N ASP A 624 41.20 8.12 31.12
CA ASP A 624 42.11 8.18 29.99
C ASP A 624 41.95 6.99 29.04
N LEU A 625 41.37 5.86 29.50
CA LEU A 625 40.99 4.73 28.65
C LEU A 625 39.96 5.12 27.58
N ILE A 626 39.12 6.13 27.83
CA ILE A 626 38.14 6.63 26.85
C ILE A 626 38.86 7.37 25.71
N LYS A 627 40.02 7.97 25.99
CA LYS A 627 40.82 8.76 25.04
C LYS A 627 41.85 7.92 24.25
N MET A 628 41.81 6.59 24.39
CA MET A 628 42.74 5.66 23.74
C MET A 628 42.02 4.83 22.66
N CYS A 629 42.76 4.49 21.58
CA CYS A 629 42.25 3.58 20.54
C CYS A 629 41.99 2.17 21.07
N GLU A 630 41.32 1.34 20.29
CA GLU A 630 40.95 -0.04 20.59
C GLU A 630 42.13 -0.88 21.10
N ASP A 631 43.30 -0.75 20.47
CA ASP A 631 44.51 -1.49 20.84
C ASP A 631 45.13 -0.96 22.15
N CYS A 632 45.35 0.36 22.21
CA CYS A 632 46.00 1.00 23.36
C CYS A 632 45.15 0.90 24.63
N ARG A 633 43.82 0.92 24.47
CA ARG A 633 42.86 0.79 25.57
C ARG A 633 42.93 -0.59 26.21
N VAL A 634 43.03 -1.66 25.42
CA VAL A 634 43.15 -3.04 25.95
C VAL A 634 44.45 -3.18 26.74
N VAL A 635 45.57 -2.68 26.18
CA VAL A 635 46.87 -2.72 26.87
C VAL A 635 46.84 -1.92 28.17
N ALA A 636 46.32 -0.69 28.14
CA ALA A 636 46.22 0.16 29.32
C ALA A 636 45.28 -0.42 30.39
N GLN A 637 44.19 -1.06 29.97
CA GLN A 637 43.30 -1.74 30.91
C GLN A 637 43.98 -2.94 31.58
N TYR A 638 44.74 -3.73 30.82
CA TYR A 638 45.52 -4.84 31.37
C TYR A 638 46.54 -4.35 32.42
N GLN A 639 47.26 -3.26 32.11
CA GLN A 639 48.24 -2.64 33.01
C GLN A 639 47.59 -2.08 34.30
N LEU A 640 46.41 -1.46 34.19
CA LEU A 640 45.63 -0.98 35.35
C LEU A 640 45.13 -2.13 36.22
N GLU A 641 44.82 -3.28 35.63
CA GLU A 641 44.39 -4.48 36.34
C GLU A 641 45.56 -5.24 36.98
N GLU A 642 46.76 -5.26 36.37
CA GLU A 642 47.98 -5.85 36.95
C GLU A 642 48.34 -5.25 38.32
N GLY A 643 48.25 -3.92 38.47
CA GLY A 643 48.53 -3.24 39.74
C GLY A 643 47.49 -3.50 40.85
N ALA A 644 46.36 -4.12 40.54
CA ALA A 644 45.25 -4.38 41.47
C ALA A 644 45.02 -5.87 41.79
N ARG A 645 45.89 -6.77 41.30
CA ARG A 645 45.77 -8.22 41.53
C ARG A 645 46.26 -8.60 42.94
N PRO A 646 45.45 -9.28 43.78
CA PRO A 646 45.87 -9.77 45.11
C PRO A 646 47.01 -10.82 45.09
N LEU A 647 47.39 -11.29 43.89
CA LEU A 647 48.41 -12.32 43.65
C LEU A 647 49.42 -11.88 42.57
N ALA A 648 49.63 -10.58 42.37
CA ALA A 648 50.71 -10.12 41.49
C ALA A 648 52.06 -10.60 42.07
N GLY A 649 52.71 -11.54 41.39
CA GLY A 649 54.07 -11.96 41.71
C GLY A 649 55.07 -10.84 41.44
N ALA A 650 56.27 -10.92 42.02
CA ALA A 650 57.35 -9.98 41.72
C ALA A 650 57.60 -9.87 40.20
N GLU A 651 58.01 -8.68 39.74
CA GLU A 651 58.36 -8.46 38.33
C GLU A 651 59.30 -9.58 37.85
N PRO A 652 59.05 -10.17 36.66
CA PRO A 652 59.94 -11.19 36.12
C PRO A 652 61.38 -10.65 36.13
N PRO A 653 62.36 -11.40 36.67
CA PRO A 653 63.74 -10.94 36.66
C PRO A 653 64.15 -10.68 35.20
N VAL A 654 64.72 -9.49 34.96
CA VAL A 654 65.19 -9.09 33.64
C VAL A 654 66.09 -10.20 33.10
N THR A 655 65.72 -10.75 31.95
CA THR A 655 66.46 -11.86 31.36
C THR A 655 67.82 -11.34 30.94
N ARG A 656 68.88 -11.76 31.65
CA ARG A 656 70.25 -11.40 31.28
C ARG A 656 70.55 -11.91 29.88
N THR A 657 70.87 -10.98 28.99
CA THR A 657 71.34 -11.28 27.65
C THR A 657 72.85 -11.55 27.67
N THR A 658 73.37 -12.15 26.61
CA THR A 658 74.83 -12.31 26.44
C THR A 658 75.56 -10.96 26.48
N GLU A 659 74.91 -9.89 26.03
CA GLU A 659 75.44 -8.52 26.09
C GLU A 659 75.62 -8.03 27.54
N ASP A 660 74.70 -8.39 28.45
CA ASP A 660 74.82 -8.02 29.87
C ASP A 660 76.02 -8.69 30.54
N TYR A 661 76.37 -9.92 30.14
CA TYR A 661 77.57 -10.63 30.63
C TYR A 661 78.87 -10.04 30.08
N LEU A 662 78.87 -9.63 28.81
CA LEU A 662 80.03 -8.98 28.19
C LEU A 662 80.29 -7.61 28.84
N ARG A 663 79.23 -6.84 29.07
CA ARG A 663 79.30 -5.52 29.72
C ARG A 663 79.84 -5.61 31.15
N GLU A 664 79.42 -6.62 31.93
CA GLU A 664 79.93 -6.83 33.28
C GLU A 664 81.38 -7.35 33.32
N ARG A 665 81.82 -8.07 32.27
CA ARG A 665 83.22 -8.51 32.12
C ARG A 665 84.14 -7.33 31.81
N ASP A 666 83.70 -6.43 30.94
CA ASP A 666 84.46 -5.24 30.54
C ASP A 666 84.49 -4.17 31.65
N GLU A 667 83.56 -4.20 32.60
CA GLU A 667 83.57 -3.34 33.80
C GLU A 667 84.42 -3.89 34.96
N LYS A 668 84.81 -5.18 34.93
CA LYS A 668 85.58 -5.86 35.99
C LYS A 668 87.00 -6.30 35.57
N GLY A 669 87.42 -6.01 34.34
CA GLY A 669 88.79 -6.15 33.85
C GLY A 669 89.39 -4.79 33.54
#